data_AF-A0A5B9Y520-F1
#
_entry.id   AF-A0A5B9Y520-F1
#
_cell.length_a   1.000
_cell.length_b   1.000
_cell.length_c   1.000
_cell.angle_alpha   90.00
_cell.angle_beta   90.00
_cell.angle_gamma   90.00
#
_symmetry.space_group_name_H-M   'P 1'
#
loop_
_entity.id
_entity.type
_entity.pdbx_description
1 polymer ?
#
loop_
_entity_poly.entity_id
_entity_poly.type
_entity_poly.pdbx_seq_one_letter_code
_entity_poly.pdbx_strand_id
1 'polypeptide(L)'
;MKKLITLLGSLSLTASASSMVVACGTTYDIKDDGNSVIVKFISSIDGHVQLSSADILWKLINETGPSNRETFLTDILKLINTSILANNEKNFSGEDSILKDSDVYQNKGLAEALKTKWSTLNRAVDLQIQREKDALKRANGSKWEKKWKQQLVDKFSVYQNDTDDMDLALLETKYKADILLSDASNNTTKGLLDVLLNTDSYGVTWTTAQTTLQKLNRLKSLVDDNDAFQAAYEADELAIQQIENAQKENTSDWVNTTEYKIDEAKKIVKEADVDKIEFDTPEDINAWASLGSETRSGMLSDSQRFFLEKFYETKAPLAISEVTIGYSTNGKFDDGISIDDFSGDNNVDLDDNNELLTWLGTETNANWTLGMRNNTLITSKSSKASVKKYDKLLTLNSSDFSDTLRTVVYDYILGGKAGAKVTDIKSIVENLDRKATGTDNFYGTFGDGNGKLVYVDTDGIHLVSIDGYDLLKDHFTVASKPEDNGNGNLAELKAFHDFHNLTDAEKIGVLSRGTMMNDLNSDVSNDYLRFLVNNSLLKGISDSPYDFDIMSEVKDWAKISSSTDSETYWISAVFDYFRQITTKEDNKSLVSQFIKFGVENPSNTDANNISLAMEDWVIRKIETVQTSYRIAPIVKFTDMFVNWGKTITANTATGYPKKLITNDKFTGDALQEALPEIWKTTKDGTRSINPETAFYYNYNNAYKGGVL
;
A
#
# COMPACT_ATOMS: atom_id res chain seq x y z
N MET A 1 -35.62 16.13 33.23
CA MET A 1 -36.35 15.51 32.10
C MET A 1 -37.06 16.50 31.14
N LYS A 2 -36.75 17.82 31.14
CA LYS A 2 -37.27 18.77 30.11
C LYS A 2 -36.19 19.70 29.51
N LYS A 3 -34.91 19.32 29.61
CA LYS A 3 -33.77 20.07 29.02
C LYS A 3 -32.80 19.16 28.23
N LEU A 4 -33.31 18.02 27.73
CA LEU A 4 -32.51 16.99 27.03
C LEU A 4 -32.73 16.99 25.50
N ILE A 5 -33.57 17.89 24.95
CA ILE A 5 -34.09 17.77 23.56
C ILE A 5 -33.85 19.03 22.69
N THR A 6 -33.17 20.09 23.14
CA THR A 6 -33.10 21.33 22.31
C THR A 6 -31.83 22.17 22.43
N LEU A 7 -30.65 21.53 22.35
CA LEU A 7 -29.33 22.13 22.05
C LEU A 7 -28.39 20.92 21.85
N LEU A 8 -27.91 20.49 20.67
CA LEU A 8 -27.72 21.14 19.38
C LEU A 8 -27.72 20.05 18.28
N GLY A 9 -28.67 20.14 17.36
CA GLY A 9 -28.50 19.60 16.02
C GLY A 9 -27.73 20.62 15.19
N SER A 10 -26.42 20.39 15.04
CA SER A 10 -25.54 20.88 13.97
C SER A 10 -24.08 20.68 14.41
N LEU A 11 -23.59 19.45 14.33
CA LEU A 11 -22.16 19.12 14.24
C LEU A 11 -22.05 17.79 13.49
N SER A 12 -22.27 17.89 12.18
CA SER A 12 -21.67 16.98 11.22
C SER A 12 -20.16 17.15 11.28
N LEU A 13 -19.46 16.24 11.95
CA LEU A 13 -18.07 15.84 11.74
C LEU A 13 -17.78 14.68 12.70
N THR A 14 -17.65 13.48 12.13
CA THR A 14 -17.05 12.25 12.71
C THR A 14 -17.45 11.92 14.15
N ALA A 15 -18.47 11.06 14.28
CA ALA A 15 -18.96 10.56 15.55
C ALA A 15 -17.87 9.77 16.33
N SER A 16 -17.25 10.43 17.30
CA SER A 16 -16.61 9.81 18.47
C SER A 16 -17.10 10.50 19.74
N ALA A 17 -18.35 10.25 20.10
CA ALA A 17 -18.87 10.37 21.47
C ALA A 17 -20.31 9.88 21.48
N SER A 18 -20.57 8.72 22.09
CA SER A 18 -21.73 8.44 22.96
C SER A 18 -22.21 6.99 22.88
N SER A 19 -21.84 6.19 23.88
CA SER A 19 -22.78 5.31 24.59
C SER A 19 -22.07 4.68 25.80
N MET A 20 -22.13 5.36 26.94
CA MET A 20 -21.96 4.73 28.25
C MET A 20 -23.24 5.00 29.03
N VAL A 21 -24.03 3.95 29.26
CA VAL A 21 -25.18 3.96 30.17
C VAL A 21 -24.87 2.91 31.23
N VAL A 22 -24.33 3.40 32.34
CA VAL A 22 -23.96 2.62 33.53
C VAL A 22 -25.20 1.88 34.04
N ALA A 23 -25.27 0.56 33.80
CA ALA A 23 -26.19 -0.31 34.51
C ALA A 23 -25.52 -0.72 35.84
N CYS A 24 -26.10 -0.22 36.93
CA CYS A 24 -25.70 -0.44 38.32
C CYS A 24 -25.52 -1.92 38.68
N GLY A 25 -24.61 -2.20 39.62
CA GLY A 25 -24.90 -3.25 40.59
C GLY A 25 -23.77 -4.09 41.18
N THR A 26 -22.52 -3.66 41.24
CA THR A 26 -21.60 -4.10 42.31
C THR A 26 -20.45 -3.10 42.45
N THR A 27 -20.16 -2.73 43.68
CA THR A 27 -18.97 -1.99 44.11
C THR A 27 -17.72 -2.77 43.72
N TYR A 28 -17.23 -2.56 42.50
CA TYR A 28 -15.83 -2.81 42.18
C TYR A 28 -15.06 -1.59 42.67
N ASP A 29 -14.25 -1.78 43.72
CA ASP A 29 -13.43 -0.72 44.30
C ASP A 29 -12.64 -0.02 43.20
N ILE A 30 -12.94 1.27 43.01
CA ILE A 30 -12.05 2.22 42.34
C ILE A 30 -10.80 2.23 43.21
N LYS A 31 -9.76 1.47 42.83
CA LYS A 31 -8.49 1.52 43.55
C LYS A 31 -7.92 2.93 43.45
N ASP A 32 -7.28 3.39 44.53
CA ASP A 32 -6.57 4.68 44.63
C ASP A 32 -5.52 4.90 43.52
N ASP A 33 -5.16 3.87 42.74
CA ASP A 33 -4.17 3.91 41.67
C ASP A 33 -4.73 3.95 40.23
N GLY A 34 -6.07 3.99 40.01
CA GLY A 34 -6.66 4.35 38.72
C GLY A 34 -6.08 3.62 37.48
N ASN A 35 -5.70 2.35 37.64
CA ASN A 35 -4.93 1.58 36.66
C ASN A 35 -5.62 1.54 35.29
N SER A 36 -5.05 2.25 34.32
CA SER A 36 -5.17 1.82 32.92
C SER A 36 -3.80 1.43 32.42
N VAL A 37 -3.74 0.25 31.81
CA VAL A 37 -2.67 -0.24 30.91
C VAL A 37 -1.94 0.88 30.18
N ILE A 38 -2.74 1.77 29.60
CA ILE A 38 -2.31 2.87 28.75
C ILE A 38 -1.48 3.89 29.55
N VAL A 39 -1.86 4.19 30.80
CA VAL A 39 -1.08 5.07 31.69
C VAL A 39 0.21 4.39 32.14
N LYS A 40 0.13 3.14 32.64
CA LYS A 40 1.32 2.39 33.06
C LYS A 40 2.35 2.39 31.95
N PHE A 41 1.91 2.11 30.73
CA PHE A 41 2.73 2.10 29.53
C PHE A 41 3.39 3.46 29.20
N ILE A 42 2.66 4.58 29.25
CA ILE A 42 3.27 5.91 28.97
C ILE A 42 4.14 6.40 30.12
N SER A 43 3.74 6.11 31.36
CA SER A 43 4.46 6.55 32.56
C SER A 43 5.74 5.76 32.82
N SER A 44 5.83 4.51 32.35
CA SER A 44 6.96 3.65 32.68
C SER A 44 8.16 3.87 31.78
N ILE A 45 8.00 4.25 30.49
CA ILE A 45 9.09 4.53 29.50
C ILE A 45 10.26 3.50 29.55
N ASP A 46 10.05 2.33 30.15
CA ASP A 46 11.06 1.34 30.52
C ASP A 46 11.06 0.14 29.57
N GLY A 47 10.27 0.23 28.49
CA GLY A 47 10.32 -0.70 27.37
C GLY A 47 9.29 -1.81 27.35
N HIS A 48 8.40 -1.94 28.36
CA HIS A 48 7.41 -3.02 28.39
C HIS A 48 6.05 -2.56 28.95
N VAL A 49 4.97 -2.78 28.19
CA VAL A 49 3.60 -2.69 28.72
C VAL A 49 3.40 -3.85 29.69
N GLN A 50 3.20 -3.60 30.99
CA GLN A 50 2.74 -4.64 31.91
C GLN A 50 1.21 -4.68 31.94
N LEU A 51 0.63 -5.79 31.48
CA LEU A 51 -0.80 -6.06 31.56
C LEU A 51 -1.10 -6.90 32.81
N SER A 52 -1.78 -6.29 33.77
CA SER A 52 -2.36 -7.03 34.88
C SER A 52 -3.72 -7.63 34.49
N SER A 53 -4.29 -8.42 35.38
CA SER A 53 -5.57 -9.08 35.17
C SER A 53 -6.72 -8.13 35.34
N ALA A 54 -6.59 -7.18 36.26
CA ALA A 54 -7.56 -6.12 36.46
C ALA A 54 -7.69 -5.26 35.18
N ASP A 55 -6.55 -4.94 34.56
CA ASP A 55 -6.46 -4.21 33.30
C ASP A 55 -7.23 -4.89 32.14
N ILE A 56 -7.12 -6.21 32.05
CA ILE A 56 -7.77 -7.05 31.04
C ILE A 56 -9.26 -7.23 31.37
N LEU A 57 -9.60 -7.47 32.64
CA LEU A 57 -10.99 -7.58 33.11
C LEU A 57 -11.76 -6.29 32.84
N TRP A 58 -11.21 -5.12 33.16
CA TRP A 58 -11.90 -3.83 32.96
C TRP A 58 -12.19 -3.53 31.49
N LYS A 59 -11.31 -3.92 30.56
CA LYS A 59 -11.59 -3.79 29.11
C LYS A 59 -12.61 -4.80 28.60
N LEU A 60 -12.69 -5.98 29.19
CA LEU A 60 -13.61 -7.04 28.77
C LEU A 60 -15.00 -6.96 29.44
N ILE A 61 -15.12 -6.23 30.56
CA ILE A 61 -16.34 -6.16 31.38
C ILE A 61 -17.17 -4.87 31.16
N ASN A 62 -16.64 -3.83 30.50
CA ASN A 62 -17.43 -2.62 30.24
C ASN A 62 -18.54 -2.84 29.17
N GLU A 63 -19.79 -2.75 29.65
CA GLU A 63 -21.14 -2.67 29.05
C GLU A 63 -21.62 -3.67 27.97
N THR A 64 -20.79 -4.43 27.26
CA THR A 64 -21.29 -5.33 26.17
C THR A 64 -20.65 -6.73 26.07
N GLY A 65 -19.81 -7.12 27.03
CA GLY A 65 -19.28 -8.50 27.10
C GLY A 65 -18.54 -8.95 25.82
N PRO A 66 -18.54 -10.26 25.48
CA PRO A 66 -17.68 -10.88 24.45
C PRO A 66 -17.74 -10.31 23.01
N SER A 67 -18.63 -9.37 22.74
CA SER A 67 -18.68 -8.53 21.54
C SER A 67 -17.44 -7.63 21.38
N ASN A 68 -16.77 -7.26 22.48
CA ASN A 68 -15.62 -6.33 22.50
C ASN A 68 -14.26 -6.98 22.22
N ARG A 69 -14.23 -8.26 21.84
CA ARG A 69 -12.99 -9.01 21.61
C ARG A 69 -12.16 -8.47 20.44
N GLU A 70 -12.81 -8.12 19.33
CA GLU A 70 -12.13 -7.54 18.17
C GLU A 70 -11.61 -6.12 18.47
N THR A 71 -12.37 -5.33 19.24
CA THR A 71 -11.92 -4.04 19.77
C THR A 71 -10.74 -4.20 20.72
N PHE A 72 -10.75 -5.20 21.59
CA PHE A 72 -9.64 -5.50 22.49
C PHE A 72 -8.37 -5.90 21.73
N LEU A 73 -8.48 -6.76 20.71
CA LEU A 73 -7.36 -7.09 19.83
C LEU A 73 -6.79 -5.84 19.14
N THR A 74 -7.67 -5.00 18.59
CA THR A 74 -7.30 -3.74 17.95
C THR A 74 -6.54 -2.83 18.91
N ASP A 75 -6.99 -2.74 20.16
CA ASP A 75 -6.32 -1.95 21.20
C ASP A 75 -4.95 -2.53 21.57
N ILE A 76 -4.82 -3.86 21.64
CA ILE A 76 -3.53 -4.51 21.89
C ILE A 76 -2.54 -4.21 20.76
N LEU A 77 -2.98 -4.29 19.50
CA LEU A 77 -2.12 -3.96 18.34
C LEU A 77 -1.74 -2.48 18.31
N LYS A 78 -2.66 -1.57 18.67
CA LYS A 78 -2.34 -0.13 18.86
C LYS A 78 -1.32 0.09 19.99
N LEU A 79 -1.42 -0.67 21.08
CA LEU A 79 -0.43 -0.63 22.16
C LEU A 79 0.94 -1.11 21.66
N ILE A 80 1.00 -2.22 20.92
CA ILE A 80 2.24 -2.69 20.31
C ILE A 80 2.85 -1.64 19.37
N ASN A 81 2.04 -1.03 18.49
CA ASN A 81 2.49 0.05 17.60
C ASN A 81 3.05 1.24 18.38
N THR A 82 2.38 1.62 19.48
CA THR A 82 2.90 2.67 20.34
C THR A 82 4.20 2.24 21.02
N SER A 83 4.31 0.99 21.46
CA SER A 83 5.52 0.44 22.08
C SER A 83 6.72 0.41 21.14
N ILE A 84 6.49 0.03 19.88
CA ILE A 84 7.50 0.06 18.82
C ILE A 84 8.06 1.47 18.68
N LEU A 85 7.16 2.47 18.57
CA LEU A 85 7.57 3.85 18.33
C LEU A 85 8.18 4.50 19.57
N ALA A 86 7.59 4.29 20.76
CA ALA A 86 8.06 4.90 22.00
C ALA A 86 9.38 4.32 22.52
N ASN A 87 9.64 3.03 22.25
CA ASN A 87 10.82 2.32 22.74
C ASN A 87 11.81 2.02 21.60
N ASN A 88 11.81 2.85 20.57
CA ASN A 88 12.65 2.65 19.38
C ASN A 88 14.15 2.60 19.73
N GLU A 89 14.63 3.48 20.63
CA GLU A 89 16.05 3.53 20.99
C GLU A 89 16.50 2.25 21.68
N LYS A 90 15.68 1.74 22.61
CA LYS A 90 15.98 0.52 23.36
C LYS A 90 15.99 -0.73 22.48
N ASN A 91 15.06 -0.81 21.52
CA ASN A 91 14.85 -2.03 20.75
C ASN A 91 15.57 -2.04 19.41
N PHE A 92 15.84 -0.88 18.80
CA PHE A 92 16.31 -0.78 17.42
C PHE A 92 17.62 -0.03 17.28
N SER A 93 18.22 0.45 18.37
CA SER A 93 19.52 1.14 18.36
C SER A 93 20.54 0.41 19.22
N GLY A 94 21.82 0.49 18.84
CA GLY A 94 22.93 -0.10 19.60
C GLY A 94 23.12 -1.61 19.40
N GLU A 95 24.03 -2.20 20.17
CA GLU A 95 24.44 -3.61 20.05
C GLU A 95 23.31 -4.61 20.38
N ASP A 96 22.36 -4.21 21.22
CA ASP A 96 21.19 -5.03 21.61
C ASP A 96 19.98 -4.87 20.67
N SER A 97 20.18 -4.24 19.50
CA SER A 97 19.12 -4.06 18.51
C SER A 97 18.51 -5.42 18.11
N ILE A 98 17.18 -5.49 18.10
CA ILE A 98 16.45 -6.66 17.63
C ILE A 98 16.22 -6.64 16.12
N LEU A 99 16.66 -5.61 15.39
CA LEU A 99 16.57 -5.56 13.93
C LEU A 99 17.49 -6.60 13.29
N LYS A 100 17.02 -7.22 12.21
CA LYS A 100 17.83 -8.07 11.33
C LYS A 100 18.41 -7.19 10.23
N ASP A 101 19.65 -6.75 10.38
CA ASP A 101 20.32 -5.90 9.39
C ASP A 101 20.47 -6.59 8.01
N SER A 102 20.37 -7.92 7.95
CA SER A 102 20.42 -8.70 6.72
C SER A 102 19.05 -8.96 6.08
N ASP A 103 17.94 -8.52 6.69
CA ASP A 103 16.61 -8.76 6.13
C ASP A 103 16.34 -7.80 4.95
N VAL A 104 15.88 -8.36 3.83
CA VAL A 104 15.64 -7.63 2.59
C VAL A 104 14.55 -6.55 2.70
N TYR A 105 13.74 -6.55 3.76
CA TYR A 105 12.71 -5.53 3.99
C TYR A 105 13.12 -4.48 5.03
N GLN A 106 14.34 -4.56 5.57
CA GLN A 106 14.85 -3.60 6.55
C GLN A 106 15.34 -2.34 5.84
N ASN A 107 14.69 -1.20 6.12
CA ASN A 107 15.15 0.09 5.60
C ASN A 107 16.44 0.53 6.30
N LYS A 108 17.42 0.96 5.49
CA LYS A 108 18.56 1.75 5.99
C LYS A 108 18.06 2.94 6.80
N GLY A 109 18.58 3.11 8.02
CA GLY A 109 18.24 4.24 8.90
C GLY A 109 16.86 4.16 9.59
N LEU A 110 16.16 3.02 9.54
CA LEU A 110 14.83 2.86 10.14
C LEU A 110 14.77 3.30 11.62
N ALA A 111 15.76 2.89 12.43
CA ALA A 111 15.78 3.22 13.85
C ALA A 111 15.77 4.74 14.12
N GLU A 112 16.59 5.50 13.38
CA GLU A 112 16.66 6.95 13.50
C GLU A 112 15.39 7.64 12.96
N ALA A 113 14.80 7.10 11.89
CA ALA A 113 13.52 7.59 11.37
C ALA A 113 12.38 7.41 12.40
N LEU A 114 12.32 6.25 13.07
CA LEU A 114 11.35 5.98 14.14
C LEU A 114 11.57 6.90 15.35
N LYS A 115 12.83 7.10 15.75
CA LYS A 115 13.20 8.05 16.81
C LYS A 115 12.72 9.47 16.53
N THR A 116 13.05 9.98 15.34
CA THR A 116 12.66 11.32 14.90
C THR A 116 11.14 11.46 14.83
N LYS A 117 10.45 10.43 14.32
CA LYS A 117 8.99 10.42 14.25
C LYS A 117 8.34 10.42 15.63
N TRP A 118 8.83 9.62 16.58
CA TRP A 118 8.34 9.60 17.95
C TRP A 118 8.46 10.98 18.61
N SER A 119 9.64 11.60 18.53
CA SER A 119 9.90 12.93 19.08
C SER A 119 8.95 13.98 18.49
N THR A 120 8.79 13.97 17.17
CA THR A 120 7.92 14.92 16.46
C THR A 120 6.45 14.70 16.79
N LEU A 121 5.98 13.45 16.82
CA LEU A 121 4.61 13.10 17.15
C LEU A 121 4.25 13.49 18.59
N ASN A 122 5.12 13.15 19.54
CA ASN A 122 4.92 13.45 20.95
C ASN A 122 4.77 14.97 21.17
N ARG A 123 5.64 15.77 20.53
CA ARG A 123 5.55 17.23 20.52
C ARG A 123 4.26 17.75 19.86
N ALA A 124 3.81 17.13 18.77
CA ALA A 124 2.57 17.51 18.10
C ALA A 124 1.35 17.29 18.99
N VAL A 125 1.30 16.16 19.72
CA VAL A 125 0.25 15.88 20.71
C VAL A 125 0.27 16.88 21.85
N ASP A 126 1.45 17.20 22.39
CA ASP A 126 1.57 18.22 23.43
C ASP A 126 1.03 19.58 22.95
N LEU A 127 1.37 19.99 21.73
CA LEU A 127 0.85 21.21 21.12
C LEU A 127 -0.66 21.17 20.88
N GLN A 128 -1.23 20.03 20.50
CA GLN A 128 -2.68 19.85 20.37
C GLN A 128 -3.37 20.09 21.71
N ILE A 129 -2.93 19.43 22.78
CA ILE A 129 -3.48 19.59 24.13
C ILE A 129 -3.37 21.04 24.59
N GLN A 130 -2.23 21.70 24.36
CA GLN A 130 -2.08 23.12 24.71
C GLN A 130 -3.03 24.02 23.93
N ARG A 131 -3.23 23.78 22.63
CA ARG A 131 -4.19 24.56 21.81
C ARG A 131 -5.62 24.39 22.30
N GLU A 132 -6.00 23.18 22.74
CA GLU A 132 -7.31 22.91 23.33
C GLU A 132 -7.49 23.64 24.67
N LYS A 133 -6.48 23.60 25.55
CA LYS A 133 -6.45 24.38 26.81
C LYS A 133 -6.56 25.89 26.55
N ASP A 134 -5.82 26.41 25.57
CA ASP A 134 -5.86 27.83 25.19
C ASP A 134 -7.23 28.22 24.62
N ALA A 135 -7.86 27.37 23.81
CA ALA A 135 -9.20 27.58 23.30
C ALA A 135 -10.23 27.65 24.45
N LEU A 136 -10.14 26.74 25.42
CA LEU A 136 -10.97 26.77 26.62
C LEU A 136 -10.72 28.02 27.46
N LYS A 137 -9.47 28.44 27.60
CA LYS A 137 -9.07 29.66 28.30
C LYS A 137 -9.68 30.91 27.68
N ARG A 138 -9.62 31.02 26.34
CA ARG A 138 -10.29 32.10 25.60
C ARG A 138 -11.81 32.08 25.77
N ALA A 139 -12.43 30.90 25.73
CA ALA A 139 -13.88 30.76 25.79
C ALA A 139 -14.47 30.94 27.22
N ASN A 140 -13.70 30.60 28.27
CA ASN A 140 -14.24 30.49 29.64
C ASN A 140 -13.55 31.41 30.66
N GLY A 141 -12.53 32.18 30.27
CA GLY A 141 -11.80 33.08 31.16
C GLY A 141 -11.28 32.34 32.39
N SER A 142 -11.45 32.89 33.59
CA SER A 142 -10.99 32.28 34.86
C SER A 142 -11.60 30.91 35.19
N LYS A 143 -12.68 30.49 34.51
CA LYS A 143 -13.32 29.18 34.74
C LYS A 143 -12.76 28.05 33.88
N TRP A 144 -11.75 28.32 33.05
CA TRP A 144 -11.23 27.37 32.08
C TRP A 144 -10.65 26.10 32.71
N GLU A 145 -9.91 26.21 33.82
CA GLU A 145 -9.32 25.06 34.52
C GLU A 145 -10.41 24.12 35.04
N LYS A 146 -11.48 24.68 35.61
CA LYS A 146 -12.64 23.89 36.05
C LYS A 146 -13.30 23.18 34.88
N LYS A 147 -13.40 23.83 33.71
CA LYS A 147 -13.96 23.22 32.50
C LYS A 147 -13.08 22.13 31.92
N TRP A 148 -11.76 22.33 31.93
CA TRP A 148 -10.79 21.32 31.51
C TRP A 148 -10.83 20.09 32.41
N LYS A 149 -10.81 20.28 33.74
CA LYS A 149 -10.99 19.22 34.73
C LYS A 149 -12.29 18.45 34.47
N GLN A 150 -13.41 19.15 34.33
CA GLN A 150 -14.69 18.53 34.03
C GLN A 150 -14.65 17.68 32.75
N GLN A 151 -14.07 18.19 31.66
CA GLN A 151 -13.97 17.45 30.40
C GLN A 151 -13.15 16.16 30.56
N LEU A 152 -12.06 16.21 31.31
CA LEU A 152 -11.24 15.04 31.57
C LEU A 152 -11.96 14.01 32.44
N VAL A 153 -12.64 14.43 33.51
CA VAL A 153 -13.47 13.52 34.33
C VAL A 153 -14.58 12.94 33.48
N ASP A 154 -15.34 13.76 32.76
CA ASP A 154 -16.46 13.29 31.95
C ASP A 154 -15.99 12.20 30.96
N LYS A 155 -14.81 12.39 30.36
CA LYS A 155 -14.20 11.44 29.43
C LYS A 155 -13.62 10.19 30.11
N PHE A 156 -13.10 10.31 31.33
CA PHE A 156 -12.37 9.25 32.05
C PHE A 156 -13.00 8.88 33.40
N SER A 157 -14.32 9.03 33.50
CA SER A 157 -15.12 8.90 34.73
C SER A 157 -15.07 7.52 35.36
N VAL A 158 -14.68 6.49 34.59
CA VAL A 158 -14.41 5.13 35.09
C VAL A 158 -13.23 5.11 36.06
N TYR A 159 -12.29 6.05 35.95
CA TYR A 159 -11.06 6.05 36.73
C TYR A 159 -11.09 6.98 37.93
N GLN A 160 -11.75 8.13 37.83
CA GLN A 160 -11.85 9.12 38.90
C GLN A 160 -13.18 9.86 38.85
N ASN A 161 -13.69 10.23 40.02
CA ASN A 161 -14.86 11.09 40.15
C ASN A 161 -14.46 12.58 40.16
N ASP A 162 -15.40 13.47 39.88
CA ASP A 162 -15.21 14.93 39.98
C ASP A 162 -15.18 15.35 41.46
N THR A 163 -14.02 15.18 42.09
CA THR A 163 -13.75 15.51 43.50
C THR A 163 -12.52 16.40 43.63
N ASP A 164 -12.37 17.08 44.78
CA ASP A 164 -11.26 18.01 45.02
C ASP A 164 -9.88 17.32 45.13
N ASP A 165 -9.85 16.01 45.40
CA ASP A 165 -8.68 15.14 45.52
C ASP A 165 -8.34 14.36 44.24
N MET A 166 -9.01 14.66 43.13
CA MET A 166 -8.76 14.05 41.82
C MET A 166 -7.32 14.31 41.30
N ASP A 167 -6.68 13.28 40.77
CA ASP A 167 -5.35 13.37 40.13
C ASP A 167 -5.47 13.88 38.69
N LEU A 168 -5.44 15.21 38.54
CA LEU A 168 -5.47 15.84 37.21
C LEU A 168 -4.29 15.42 36.33
N ALA A 169 -3.10 15.19 36.90
CA ALA A 169 -1.93 14.80 36.11
C ALA A 169 -2.10 13.40 35.50
N LEU A 170 -2.70 12.48 36.25
CA LEU A 170 -3.11 11.18 35.74
C LEU A 170 -4.09 11.30 34.57
N LEU A 171 -5.14 12.13 34.71
CA LEU A 171 -6.15 12.29 33.65
C LEU A 171 -5.59 12.97 32.40
N GLU A 172 -4.69 13.95 32.55
CA GLU A 172 -3.98 14.56 31.42
C GLU A 172 -3.07 13.56 30.70
N THR A 173 -2.40 12.68 31.46
CA THR A 173 -1.60 11.59 30.90
C THR A 173 -2.47 10.60 30.12
N LYS A 174 -3.65 10.24 30.66
CA LYS A 174 -4.64 9.40 29.95
C LYS A 174 -5.11 10.06 28.66
N TYR A 175 -5.37 11.37 28.69
CA TYR A 175 -5.80 12.10 27.50
C TYR A 175 -4.74 12.10 26.41
N LYS A 176 -3.48 12.39 26.77
CA LYS A 176 -2.34 12.29 25.85
C LYS A 176 -2.22 10.89 25.22
N ALA A 177 -2.39 9.86 26.05
CA ALA A 177 -2.31 8.49 25.61
C ALA A 177 -3.45 8.09 24.66
N ASP A 178 -4.67 8.55 24.93
CA ASP A 178 -5.81 8.35 24.05
C ASP A 178 -5.55 8.96 22.67
N ILE A 179 -5.03 10.20 22.61
CA ILE A 179 -4.65 10.84 21.33
C ILE A 179 -3.63 9.97 20.58
N LEU A 180 -2.56 9.52 21.25
CA LEU A 180 -1.52 8.69 20.65
C LEU A 180 -2.04 7.34 20.13
N LEU A 181 -3.14 6.81 20.66
CA LEU A 181 -3.69 5.51 20.26
C LEU A 181 -4.82 5.61 19.24
N SER A 182 -5.63 6.67 19.30
CA SER A 182 -6.94 6.70 18.65
C SER A 182 -7.22 7.93 17.78
N ASP A 183 -6.42 9.00 17.87
CA ASP A 183 -6.66 10.24 17.11
C ASP A 183 -6.49 10.03 15.61
N ALA A 184 -7.32 10.68 14.78
CA ALA A 184 -7.24 10.52 13.32
C ALA A 184 -5.93 11.08 12.71
N SER A 185 -5.29 12.04 13.37
CA SER A 185 -4.13 12.77 12.85
C SER A 185 -2.84 12.42 13.58
N ASN A 186 -2.87 12.33 14.91
CA ASN A 186 -1.70 12.25 15.77
C ASN A 186 -1.59 10.91 16.53
N ASN A 187 -1.98 9.80 15.90
CA ASN A 187 -1.79 8.46 16.46
C ASN A 187 -0.49 7.79 15.99
N THR A 188 0.01 6.84 16.79
CA THR A 188 1.27 6.11 16.55
C THR A 188 1.21 5.16 15.36
N THR A 189 0.06 4.55 15.08
CA THR A 189 -0.07 3.63 13.95
C THR A 189 0.10 4.39 12.63
N LYS A 190 -0.56 5.54 12.49
CA LYS A 190 -0.33 6.46 11.37
C LYS A 190 1.11 6.94 11.36
N GLY A 191 1.68 7.26 12.52
CA GLY A 191 3.07 7.66 12.64
C GLY A 191 4.05 6.60 12.09
N LEU A 192 3.81 5.32 12.37
CA LEU A 192 4.56 4.20 11.81
C LEU A 192 4.33 4.06 10.32
N LEU A 193 3.08 4.07 9.85
CA LEU A 193 2.76 3.98 8.42
C LEU A 193 3.38 5.14 7.62
N ASP A 194 3.48 6.35 8.19
CA ASP A 194 4.20 7.45 7.57
C ASP A 194 5.68 7.12 7.38
N VAL A 195 6.34 6.53 8.39
CA VAL A 195 7.74 6.10 8.27
C VAL A 195 7.88 4.96 7.25
N LEU A 196 6.95 4.00 7.24
CA LEU A 196 7.07 2.78 6.43
C LEU A 196 6.59 2.93 4.97
N LEU A 197 5.67 3.86 4.69
CA LEU A 197 5.08 4.02 3.36
C LEU A 197 5.37 5.37 2.71
N ASN A 198 5.76 6.39 3.48
CA ASN A 198 6.04 7.74 2.97
C ASN A 198 7.50 8.16 3.13
N THR A 199 8.39 7.27 3.59
CA THR A 199 9.83 7.47 3.49
C THR A 199 10.33 6.80 2.22
N ASP A 200 10.81 7.62 1.30
CA ASP A 200 11.47 7.14 0.08
C ASP A 200 12.79 6.44 0.42
N SER A 201 13.33 5.67 -0.53
CA SER A 201 14.65 5.06 -0.39
C SER A 201 15.71 6.10 -0.05
N TYR A 202 16.75 5.70 0.68
CA TYR A 202 17.90 6.58 0.89
C TYR A 202 18.61 6.80 -0.45
N GLY A 203 19.07 8.03 -0.66
CA GLY A 203 19.78 8.42 -1.88
C GLY A 203 21.03 9.21 -1.59
N VAL A 204 21.60 9.75 -2.66
CA VAL A 204 22.74 10.66 -2.66
C VAL A 204 22.34 11.97 -3.32
N THR A 205 23.02 13.06 -2.98
CA THR A 205 22.93 14.31 -3.76
C THR A 205 23.78 14.17 -5.00
N TRP A 206 23.29 14.64 -6.14
CA TRP A 206 23.97 14.54 -7.43
C TRP A 206 24.64 15.86 -7.81
N THR A 207 25.85 15.76 -8.38
CA THR A 207 26.52 16.83 -9.11
C THR A 207 26.49 16.53 -10.61
N THR A 208 26.18 17.55 -11.41
CA THR A 208 26.12 17.39 -12.86
C THR A 208 27.51 17.25 -13.48
N ALA A 209 27.62 16.57 -14.61
CA ALA A 209 28.83 16.49 -15.42
C ALA A 209 29.37 17.89 -15.75
N GLN A 210 28.49 18.86 -16.02
CA GLN A 210 28.89 20.24 -16.29
C GLN A 210 29.54 20.92 -15.08
N THR A 211 28.99 20.71 -13.88
CA THR A 211 29.60 21.21 -12.64
C THR A 211 30.96 20.56 -12.42
N THR A 212 31.06 19.24 -12.60
CA THR A 212 32.31 18.49 -12.48
C THR A 212 33.36 18.95 -13.49
N LEU A 213 32.96 19.26 -14.72
CA LEU A 213 33.85 19.82 -15.76
C LEU A 213 34.40 21.20 -15.36
N GLN A 214 33.59 22.05 -14.73
CA GLN A 214 34.05 23.33 -14.19
C GLN A 214 35.10 23.13 -13.07
N LYS A 215 34.86 22.16 -12.17
CA LYS A 215 35.83 21.79 -11.12
C LYS A 215 37.14 21.30 -11.74
N LEU A 216 37.07 20.42 -12.75
CA LEU A 216 38.24 19.93 -13.47
C LEU A 216 39.05 21.06 -14.11
N ASN A 217 38.38 21.95 -14.85
CA ASN A 217 39.05 23.06 -15.52
C ASN A 217 39.72 24.03 -14.54
N ARG A 218 39.07 24.31 -13.40
CA ARG A 218 39.67 25.11 -12.32
C ARG A 218 40.93 24.42 -11.77
N LEU A 219 40.85 23.14 -11.41
CA LEU A 219 41.99 22.40 -10.85
C LEU A 219 43.13 22.25 -11.86
N LYS A 220 42.82 21.98 -13.14
CA LYS A 220 43.81 21.94 -14.23
C LYS A 220 44.56 23.26 -14.39
N SER A 221 43.88 24.41 -14.25
CA SER A 221 44.52 25.73 -14.34
C SER A 221 45.50 26.02 -13.19
N LEU A 222 45.36 25.31 -12.06
CA LEU A 222 46.16 25.50 -10.84
C LEU A 222 47.19 24.39 -10.64
N VAL A 223 47.20 23.35 -11.47
CA VAL A 223 47.88 22.07 -11.18
C VAL A 223 49.41 22.17 -11.05
N ASP A 224 50.00 23.24 -11.59
CA ASP A 224 51.45 23.52 -11.51
C ASP A 224 51.82 24.49 -10.38
N ASP A 225 50.83 25.09 -9.68
CA ASP A 225 51.02 25.90 -8.47
C ASP A 225 50.60 25.09 -7.24
N ASN A 226 51.59 24.65 -6.45
CA ASN A 226 51.33 23.73 -5.34
C ASN A 226 50.41 24.31 -4.27
N ASP A 227 50.62 25.56 -3.88
CA ASP A 227 49.89 26.20 -2.79
C ASP A 227 48.47 26.56 -3.26
N ALA A 228 48.33 27.06 -4.49
CA ALA A 228 47.03 27.39 -5.05
C ALA A 228 46.18 26.13 -5.34
N PHE A 229 46.79 25.04 -5.82
CA PHE A 229 46.11 23.76 -5.99
C PHE A 229 45.65 23.20 -4.65
N GLN A 230 46.53 23.18 -3.64
CA GLN A 230 46.20 22.68 -2.31
C GLN A 230 45.03 23.46 -1.70
N ALA A 231 45.07 24.80 -1.73
CA ALA A 231 43.97 25.62 -1.23
C ALA A 231 42.65 25.40 -1.99
N ALA A 232 42.71 25.13 -3.31
CA ALA A 232 41.53 24.82 -4.10
C ALA A 232 40.97 23.42 -3.82
N TYR A 233 41.84 22.44 -3.58
CA TYR A 233 41.47 21.07 -3.22
C TYR A 233 40.87 21.00 -1.81
N GLU A 234 41.50 21.62 -0.81
CA GLU A 234 40.99 21.66 0.57
C GLU A 234 39.64 22.38 0.67
N ALA A 235 39.31 23.25 -0.29
CA ALA A 235 38.00 23.91 -0.35
C ALA A 235 36.89 22.99 -0.90
N ASP A 236 37.22 21.91 -1.60
CA ASP A 236 36.29 20.94 -2.20
C ASP A 236 37.01 19.57 -2.38
N GLU A 237 37.23 18.87 -1.27
CA GLU A 237 38.03 17.64 -1.24
C GLU A 237 37.42 16.50 -2.07
N LEU A 238 36.10 16.57 -2.31
CA LEU A 238 35.33 15.60 -3.08
C LEU A 238 35.47 15.79 -4.60
N ALA A 239 36.00 16.93 -5.06
CA ALA A 239 36.13 17.23 -6.48
C ALA A 239 36.94 16.17 -7.25
N ILE A 240 37.96 15.58 -6.62
CA ILE A 240 38.82 14.56 -7.25
C ILE A 240 38.02 13.27 -7.51
N GLN A 241 37.28 12.79 -6.51
CA GLN A 241 36.40 11.63 -6.65
C GLN A 241 35.36 11.85 -7.76
N GLN A 242 34.73 13.02 -7.77
CA GLN A 242 33.71 13.37 -8.77
C GLN A 242 34.28 13.38 -10.19
N ILE A 243 35.50 13.91 -10.38
CA ILE A 243 36.21 13.93 -11.66
C ILE A 243 36.53 12.51 -12.14
N GLU A 244 36.96 11.61 -11.26
CA GLU A 244 37.22 10.22 -11.63
C GLU A 244 35.94 9.48 -12.02
N ASN A 245 34.87 9.67 -11.24
CA ASN A 245 33.60 8.96 -11.42
C ASN A 245 32.85 9.46 -12.65
N ALA A 246 32.94 10.76 -12.98
CA ALA A 246 32.21 11.35 -14.11
C ALA A 246 32.74 10.87 -15.47
N GLN A 247 33.87 10.14 -15.49
CA GLN A 247 34.44 9.49 -16.68
C GLN A 247 34.00 8.04 -16.84
N LYS A 248 33.14 7.52 -15.96
CA LYS A 248 32.77 6.10 -15.88
C LYS A 248 31.26 5.94 -15.91
N GLU A 249 30.76 5.23 -16.91
CA GLU A 249 29.33 4.95 -17.07
C GLU A 249 28.80 4.03 -15.97
N ASN A 250 29.55 2.96 -15.65
CA ASN A 250 29.16 1.94 -14.69
C ASN A 250 29.51 2.36 -13.26
N THR A 251 28.50 2.35 -12.38
CA THR A 251 28.68 2.68 -10.96
C THR A 251 29.59 1.70 -10.22
N SER A 252 29.77 0.47 -10.73
CA SER A 252 30.70 -0.52 -10.18
C SER A 252 32.17 -0.10 -10.27
N ASP A 253 32.49 0.80 -11.21
CA ASP A 253 33.85 1.28 -11.43
C ASP A 253 34.12 2.58 -10.65
N TRP A 254 33.11 3.14 -9.98
CA TRP A 254 33.23 4.36 -9.22
C TRP A 254 34.07 4.16 -7.97
N VAL A 255 34.91 5.17 -7.68
CA VAL A 255 35.75 5.21 -6.48
C VAL A 255 35.01 5.87 -5.34
N ASN A 256 35.23 5.38 -4.11
CA ASN A 256 34.65 5.92 -2.88
C ASN A 256 35.66 6.62 -1.96
N THR A 257 36.90 6.78 -2.42
CA THR A 257 37.93 7.56 -1.73
C THR A 257 37.52 9.02 -1.66
N THR A 258 37.44 9.59 -0.46
CA THR A 258 37.12 11.01 -0.23
C THR A 258 38.35 11.85 0.10
N GLU A 259 39.45 11.20 0.52
CA GLU A 259 40.69 11.86 0.88
C GLU A 259 41.84 11.37 0.01
N TYR A 260 42.48 12.31 -0.70
CA TYR A 260 43.61 12.05 -1.57
C TYR A 260 44.84 12.80 -1.08
N LYS A 261 46.01 12.18 -1.21
CA LYS A 261 47.25 12.93 -1.07
C LYS A 261 47.36 13.93 -2.22
N ILE A 262 47.90 15.13 -1.95
CA ILE A 262 48.01 16.21 -2.95
C ILE A 262 48.67 15.74 -4.26
N ASP A 263 49.73 14.94 -4.19
CA ASP A 263 50.43 14.44 -5.38
C ASP A 263 49.56 13.47 -6.21
N GLU A 264 48.71 12.69 -5.55
CA GLU A 264 47.77 11.77 -6.18
C GLU A 264 46.61 12.54 -6.83
N ALA A 265 46.02 13.50 -6.10
CA ALA A 265 45.01 14.40 -6.63
C ALA A 265 45.49 15.15 -7.88
N LYS A 266 46.72 15.67 -7.87
CA LYS A 266 47.33 16.32 -9.05
C LYS A 266 47.50 15.35 -10.21
N LYS A 267 47.92 14.11 -9.96
CA LYS A 267 48.08 13.10 -11.00
C LYS A 267 46.73 12.83 -11.68
N ILE A 268 45.68 12.60 -10.90
CA ILE A 268 44.32 12.38 -11.40
C ILE A 268 43.85 13.56 -12.26
N VAL A 269 44.02 14.80 -11.78
CA VAL A 269 43.63 16.01 -12.53
C VAL A 269 44.41 16.16 -13.84
N LYS A 270 45.70 15.81 -13.87
CA LYS A 270 46.52 15.85 -15.10
C LYS A 270 46.10 14.79 -16.10
N GLU A 271 45.74 13.59 -15.64
CA GLU A 271 45.38 12.44 -16.47
C GLU A 271 43.91 12.45 -16.91
N ALA A 272 43.03 13.14 -16.20
CA ALA A 272 41.61 13.23 -16.52
C ALA A 272 41.36 13.85 -17.90
N ASP A 273 40.48 13.24 -18.67
CA ASP A 273 40.11 13.69 -20.00
C ASP A 273 38.86 14.58 -19.92
N VAL A 274 38.94 15.80 -20.43
CA VAL A 274 37.82 16.76 -20.36
C VAL A 274 36.63 16.29 -21.21
N ASP A 275 36.90 15.59 -22.31
CA ASP A 275 35.87 15.12 -23.23
C ASP A 275 35.15 13.89 -22.69
N LYS A 276 35.67 13.26 -21.62
CA LYS A 276 35.05 12.11 -20.97
C LYS A 276 34.24 12.46 -19.72
N ILE A 277 34.16 13.73 -19.33
CA ILE A 277 33.29 14.16 -18.23
C ILE A 277 31.85 14.20 -18.76
N GLU A 278 31.23 13.03 -18.86
CA GLU A 278 29.93 12.83 -19.50
C GLU A 278 28.83 12.44 -18.51
N PHE A 279 29.20 11.91 -17.33
CA PHE A 279 28.24 11.33 -16.39
C PHE A 279 28.08 12.19 -15.13
N ASP A 280 26.83 12.35 -14.71
CA ASP A 280 26.49 12.90 -13.41
C ASP A 280 26.92 11.92 -12.31
N THR A 281 27.40 12.45 -11.18
CA THR A 281 27.95 11.65 -10.08
C THR A 281 27.44 12.13 -8.74
N PRO A 282 27.51 11.32 -7.68
CA PRO A 282 27.20 11.78 -6.34
C PRO A 282 28.14 12.90 -5.91
N GLU A 283 27.62 13.90 -5.19
CA GLU A 283 28.45 14.87 -4.48
C GLU A 283 29.38 14.16 -3.50
N ASP A 284 28.83 13.22 -2.73
CA ASP A 284 29.56 12.26 -1.89
C ASP A 284 28.85 10.90 -1.96
N ILE A 285 29.55 9.90 -2.49
CA ILE A 285 29.06 8.53 -2.62
C ILE A 285 28.84 7.82 -1.27
N ASN A 286 29.44 8.33 -0.19
CA ASN A 286 29.31 7.79 1.16
C ASN A 286 28.21 8.51 1.98
N ALA A 287 27.75 9.69 1.54
CA ALA A 287 26.75 10.49 2.25
C ALA A 287 25.31 10.14 1.83
N TRP A 288 24.78 9.05 2.37
CA TRP A 288 23.41 8.63 2.11
C TRP A 288 22.41 9.39 2.98
N ALA A 289 21.40 9.99 2.35
CA ALA A 289 20.39 10.80 3.04
C ALA A 289 18.97 10.50 2.54
N SER A 290 17.99 10.82 3.39
CA SER A 290 16.57 10.81 3.05
C SER A 290 16.09 12.09 2.36
N LEU A 291 16.95 13.12 2.23
CA LEU A 291 16.66 14.40 1.55
C LEU A 291 16.95 14.33 0.04
N GLY A 292 16.40 15.25 -0.76
CA GLY A 292 16.60 15.29 -2.22
C GLY A 292 15.84 14.22 -3.00
N SER A 293 14.60 13.92 -2.60
CA SER A 293 13.80 12.80 -3.12
C SER A 293 13.47 12.88 -4.61
N GLU A 294 13.51 14.05 -5.23
CA GLU A 294 13.11 14.25 -6.63
C GLU A 294 13.90 13.35 -7.59
N THR A 295 15.19 13.14 -7.37
CA THR A 295 16.07 12.31 -8.22
C THR A 295 15.82 10.81 -8.10
N ARG A 296 15.04 10.38 -7.09
CA ARG A 296 14.71 8.97 -6.82
C ARG A 296 13.21 8.77 -6.60
N SER A 297 12.40 9.71 -7.06
CA SER A 297 10.96 9.64 -6.90
C SER A 297 10.43 8.37 -7.55
N GLY A 298 9.69 7.58 -6.77
CA GLY A 298 9.14 6.27 -7.16
C GLY A 298 10.13 5.10 -7.13
N MET A 299 11.34 5.30 -6.60
CA MET A 299 12.18 4.21 -6.09
C MET A 299 11.58 3.71 -4.77
N LEU A 300 11.23 2.43 -4.73
CA LEU A 300 10.61 1.85 -3.54
C LEU A 300 11.64 1.62 -2.44
N SER A 301 11.30 2.03 -1.22
CA SER A 301 12.03 1.60 -0.03
C SER A 301 11.72 0.14 0.31
N ASP A 302 12.59 -0.49 1.09
CA ASP A 302 12.43 -1.90 1.46
C ASP A 302 11.12 -2.17 2.22
N SER A 303 10.70 -1.23 3.07
CA SER A 303 9.39 -1.30 3.69
C SER A 303 8.26 -1.12 2.68
N GLN A 304 8.34 -0.16 1.76
CA GLN A 304 7.32 0.00 0.72
C GLN A 304 7.17 -1.28 -0.12
N ARG A 305 8.29 -1.93 -0.47
CA ARG A 305 8.31 -3.23 -1.16
C ARG A 305 7.57 -4.30 -0.36
N PHE A 306 7.78 -4.40 0.95
CA PHE A 306 7.05 -5.35 1.80
C PHE A 306 5.52 -5.18 1.68
N PHE A 307 5.02 -3.95 1.83
CA PHE A 307 3.58 -3.68 1.75
C PHE A 307 3.04 -3.87 0.34
N LEU A 308 3.79 -3.45 -0.68
CA LEU A 308 3.45 -3.64 -2.08
C LEU A 308 3.28 -5.13 -2.42
N GLU A 309 4.25 -5.96 -2.03
CA GLU A 309 4.20 -7.40 -2.28
C GLU A 309 3.00 -8.04 -1.59
N LYS A 310 2.71 -7.64 -0.35
CA LYS A 310 1.52 -8.13 0.37
C LYS A 310 0.22 -7.69 -0.29
N PHE A 311 0.15 -6.45 -0.78
CA PHE A 311 -0.99 -5.96 -1.55
C PHE A 311 -1.18 -6.78 -2.81
N TYR A 312 -0.10 -7.00 -3.57
CA TYR A 312 -0.11 -7.76 -4.81
C TYR A 312 -0.62 -9.20 -4.63
N GLU A 313 -0.06 -9.93 -3.66
CA GLU A 313 -0.47 -11.31 -3.32
C GLU A 313 -1.94 -11.40 -2.85
N THR A 314 -2.45 -10.34 -2.20
CA THR A 314 -3.76 -10.36 -1.53
C THR A 314 -4.88 -9.84 -2.41
N LYS A 315 -4.63 -8.78 -3.17
CA LYS A 315 -5.64 -8.07 -3.98
C LYS A 315 -5.67 -8.52 -5.43
N ALA A 316 -4.63 -9.24 -5.87
CA ALA A 316 -4.46 -9.72 -7.23
C ALA A 316 -4.67 -8.60 -8.29
N PRO A 317 -3.98 -7.46 -8.16
CA PRO A 317 -4.26 -6.27 -8.96
C PRO A 317 -3.87 -6.47 -10.44
N LEU A 318 -4.59 -5.79 -11.32
CA LEU A 318 -4.40 -5.81 -12.76
C LEU A 318 -4.56 -4.40 -13.34
N ALA A 319 -3.59 -3.97 -14.14
CA ALA A 319 -3.75 -2.79 -14.99
C ALA A 319 -4.58 -3.17 -16.22
N ILE A 320 -5.61 -2.39 -16.50
CA ILE A 320 -6.45 -2.57 -17.69
C ILE A 320 -6.68 -1.24 -18.40
N SER A 321 -6.86 -1.34 -19.71
CA SER A 321 -7.32 -0.26 -20.57
C SER A 321 -8.48 -0.75 -21.43
N GLU A 322 -9.36 0.18 -21.84
CA GLU A 322 -10.61 -0.20 -22.48
C GLU A 322 -10.99 0.75 -23.62
N VAL A 323 -11.55 0.15 -24.69
CA VAL A 323 -12.25 0.85 -25.75
C VAL A 323 -13.68 0.36 -25.77
N THR A 324 -14.64 1.26 -25.60
CA THR A 324 -16.07 0.93 -25.66
C THR A 324 -16.66 1.48 -26.95
N ILE A 325 -17.30 0.63 -27.75
CA ILE A 325 -18.05 1.01 -28.95
C ILE A 325 -19.53 0.99 -28.59
N GLY A 326 -20.13 2.18 -28.52
CA GLY A 326 -21.54 2.33 -28.19
C GLY A 326 -22.48 1.84 -29.29
N TYR A 327 -23.72 1.55 -28.91
CA TYR A 327 -24.80 1.26 -29.85
C TYR A 327 -25.08 2.41 -30.82
N SER A 328 -25.53 2.06 -32.03
CA SER A 328 -26.11 3.02 -32.96
C SER A 328 -27.46 3.53 -32.44
N THR A 329 -28.01 4.59 -33.04
CA THR A 329 -29.18 5.35 -32.54
C THR A 329 -30.42 4.51 -32.21
N ASN A 330 -30.56 3.31 -32.78
CA ASN A 330 -31.68 2.38 -32.54
C ASN A 330 -31.25 1.03 -31.93
N GLY A 331 -29.97 0.86 -31.60
CA GLY A 331 -29.44 -0.36 -31.04
C GLY A 331 -29.83 -0.54 -29.58
N LYS A 332 -29.95 -1.80 -29.14
CA LYS A 332 -30.29 -2.15 -27.75
C LYS A 332 -29.63 -3.45 -27.33
N PHE A 333 -29.50 -3.63 -26.02
CA PHE A 333 -28.93 -4.83 -25.40
C PHE A 333 -29.99 -5.88 -25.00
N ASP A 334 -31.19 -5.42 -24.67
CA ASP A 334 -32.18 -6.18 -23.91
C ASP A 334 -32.65 -7.48 -24.58
N ASP A 335 -32.68 -7.56 -25.91
CA ASP A 335 -33.15 -8.73 -26.66
C ASP A 335 -32.04 -9.44 -27.45
N GLY A 336 -30.80 -9.32 -26.98
CA GLY A 336 -29.60 -9.80 -27.66
C GLY A 336 -28.98 -8.74 -28.55
N ILE A 337 -27.97 -9.13 -29.31
CA ILE A 337 -27.28 -8.24 -30.24
C ILE A 337 -27.36 -8.75 -31.67
N SER A 338 -27.44 -7.82 -32.59
CA SER A 338 -27.44 -8.04 -34.03
C SER A 338 -26.49 -7.05 -34.71
N ILE A 339 -26.20 -7.28 -36.00
CA ILE A 339 -25.37 -6.35 -36.78
C ILE A 339 -26.06 -4.97 -36.85
N ASP A 340 -27.38 -4.94 -36.98
CA ASP A 340 -28.17 -3.70 -37.12
C ASP A 340 -28.06 -2.78 -35.90
N ASP A 341 -27.78 -3.34 -34.71
CA ASP A 341 -27.55 -2.56 -33.49
C ASP A 341 -26.28 -1.68 -33.55
N PHE A 342 -25.40 -1.96 -34.51
CA PHE A 342 -24.13 -1.26 -34.75
C PHE A 342 -24.01 -0.66 -36.15
N SER A 343 -25.07 -0.72 -36.98
CA SER A 343 -25.04 -0.28 -38.38
C SER A 343 -25.18 1.22 -38.57
N GLY A 344 -26.02 1.87 -37.77
CA GLY A 344 -26.38 3.27 -38.00
C GLY A 344 -27.04 3.50 -39.36
N ASP A 345 -27.18 4.77 -39.75
CA ASP A 345 -27.79 5.13 -41.03
C ASP A 345 -26.85 4.77 -42.20
N ASN A 346 -27.37 4.05 -43.19
CA ASN A 346 -26.62 3.59 -44.37
C ASN A 346 -25.34 2.77 -44.06
N ASN A 347 -25.31 2.06 -42.93
CA ASN A 347 -24.16 1.26 -42.48
C ASN A 347 -22.88 2.06 -42.13
N VAL A 348 -22.98 3.38 -41.97
CA VAL A 348 -21.80 4.23 -41.67
C VAL A 348 -21.13 3.80 -40.35
N ASP A 349 -21.91 3.58 -39.29
CA ASP A 349 -21.35 3.17 -38.00
C ASP A 349 -20.70 1.78 -38.10
N LEU A 350 -21.25 0.86 -38.90
CA LEU A 350 -20.69 -0.49 -39.09
C LEU A 350 -19.33 -0.44 -39.80
N ASP A 351 -19.22 0.37 -40.86
CA ASP A 351 -17.97 0.52 -41.61
C ASP A 351 -16.88 1.16 -40.73
N ASP A 352 -17.21 2.24 -40.03
CA ASP A 352 -16.33 2.94 -39.07
C ASP A 352 -15.88 1.99 -37.94
N ASN A 353 -16.81 1.24 -37.35
CA ASN A 353 -16.51 0.28 -36.28
C ASN A 353 -15.59 -0.84 -36.77
N ASN A 354 -15.82 -1.38 -37.97
CA ASN A 354 -14.93 -2.41 -38.53
C ASN A 354 -13.56 -1.85 -38.90
N GLU A 355 -13.46 -0.59 -39.34
CA GLU A 355 -12.17 0.07 -39.54
C GLU A 355 -11.40 0.17 -38.22
N LEU A 356 -12.07 0.61 -37.15
CA LEU A 356 -11.48 0.69 -35.81
C LEU A 356 -11.01 -0.68 -35.31
N LEU A 357 -11.86 -1.71 -35.40
CA LEU A 357 -11.52 -3.07 -34.97
C LEU A 357 -10.35 -3.64 -35.78
N THR A 358 -10.32 -3.41 -37.10
CA THR A 358 -9.18 -3.83 -37.93
C THR A 358 -7.90 -3.13 -37.51
N TRP A 359 -7.97 -1.84 -37.20
CA TRP A 359 -6.81 -1.05 -36.76
C TRP A 359 -6.29 -1.50 -35.39
N LEU A 360 -7.17 -1.76 -34.42
CA LEU A 360 -6.79 -2.24 -33.08
C LEU A 360 -6.32 -3.70 -33.07
N GLY A 361 -6.82 -4.51 -34.01
CA GLY A 361 -6.58 -5.96 -34.10
C GLY A 361 -5.25 -6.35 -34.75
N THR A 362 -4.42 -5.39 -35.15
CA THR A 362 -3.09 -5.66 -35.73
C THR A 362 -2.16 -6.37 -34.73
N GLU A 363 -1.30 -7.27 -35.22
CA GLU A 363 -0.42 -8.15 -34.41
C GLU A 363 0.57 -7.41 -33.50
N THR A 364 0.85 -6.14 -33.76
CA THR A 364 1.66 -5.33 -32.85
C THR A 364 0.73 -4.55 -31.94
N ASN A 365 0.80 -4.74 -30.63
CA ASN A 365 0.09 -3.92 -29.62
C ASN A 365 0.31 -2.39 -29.76
N ALA A 366 1.18 -1.97 -30.70
CA ALA A 366 1.46 -0.60 -31.06
C ALA A 366 0.21 0.27 -31.32
N ASN A 367 -0.79 -0.21 -32.10
CA ASN A 367 -1.98 0.61 -32.37
C ASN A 367 -2.84 0.80 -31.13
N TRP A 368 -2.96 -0.22 -30.28
CA TRP A 368 -3.62 -0.10 -29.00
C TRP A 368 -2.93 0.96 -28.13
N THR A 369 -1.60 0.85 -27.96
CA THR A 369 -0.82 1.84 -27.21
C THR A 369 -0.97 3.25 -27.80
N LEU A 370 -0.91 3.41 -29.12
CA LEU A 370 -1.11 4.71 -29.77
C LEU A 370 -2.51 5.28 -29.51
N GLY A 371 -3.54 4.44 -29.55
CA GLY A 371 -4.92 4.83 -29.26
C GLY A 371 -5.11 5.23 -27.79
N MET A 372 -4.43 4.56 -26.86
CA MET A 372 -4.40 4.97 -25.46
C MET A 372 -3.70 6.32 -25.34
N ARG A 373 -2.53 6.52 -25.94
CA ARG A 373 -1.80 7.80 -25.87
C ARG A 373 -2.62 8.96 -26.46
N ASN A 374 -3.31 8.72 -27.57
CA ASN A 374 -4.13 9.73 -28.25
C ASN A 374 -5.51 9.18 -28.63
N ASN A 375 -6.53 9.51 -27.82
CA ASN A 375 -7.91 9.09 -28.02
C ASN A 375 -8.54 9.62 -29.32
N THR A 376 -7.99 10.67 -29.94
CA THR A 376 -8.51 11.18 -31.21
C THR A 376 -8.28 10.17 -32.33
N LEU A 377 -7.24 9.33 -32.23
CA LEU A 377 -6.97 8.27 -33.21
C LEU A 377 -8.05 7.18 -33.20
N ILE A 378 -8.69 6.95 -32.04
CA ILE A 378 -9.80 6.01 -31.91
C ILE A 378 -11.11 6.65 -32.35
N THR A 379 -11.41 7.85 -31.83
CA THR A 379 -12.69 8.55 -32.11
C THR A 379 -12.80 9.07 -33.54
N SER A 380 -11.69 9.28 -34.25
CA SER A 380 -11.69 9.61 -35.68
C SER A 380 -11.97 8.40 -36.59
N LYS A 381 -11.81 7.19 -36.08
CA LYS A 381 -12.14 5.94 -36.79
C LYS A 381 -13.56 5.48 -36.53
N SER A 382 -14.06 5.69 -35.31
CA SER A 382 -15.47 5.50 -34.99
C SER A 382 -15.93 6.57 -34.03
N SER A 383 -16.96 7.31 -34.45
CA SER A 383 -17.61 8.33 -33.62
C SER A 383 -18.37 7.74 -32.43
N LYS A 384 -18.60 6.42 -32.42
CA LYS A 384 -19.26 5.67 -31.34
C LYS A 384 -18.26 5.13 -30.32
N ALA A 385 -16.97 5.18 -30.61
CA ALA A 385 -15.95 4.67 -29.73
C ALA A 385 -15.58 5.67 -28.64
N SER A 386 -15.27 5.16 -27.46
CA SER A 386 -14.68 5.89 -26.34
C SER A 386 -13.50 5.13 -25.76
N VAL A 387 -12.60 5.85 -25.09
CA VAL A 387 -11.38 5.28 -24.51
C VAL A 387 -11.40 5.52 -23.01
N LYS A 388 -11.11 4.48 -22.24
CA LYS A 388 -10.96 4.57 -20.80
C LYS A 388 -9.58 4.05 -20.40
N LYS A 389 -8.78 4.98 -19.87
CA LYS A 389 -7.58 4.66 -19.08
C LYS A 389 -8.03 4.63 -17.62
N TYR A 390 -7.85 3.50 -16.97
CA TYR A 390 -8.20 3.38 -15.57
C TYR A 390 -7.06 3.97 -14.72
N ASP A 391 -7.41 4.86 -13.80
CA ASP A 391 -6.51 5.42 -12.78
C ASP A 391 -6.43 4.54 -11.52
N LYS A 392 -7.23 3.47 -11.51
CA LYS A 392 -7.27 2.40 -10.51
C LYS A 392 -6.92 1.06 -11.15
N LEU A 393 -6.39 0.15 -10.36
CA LEU A 393 -6.16 -1.24 -10.73
C LEU A 393 -7.42 -2.06 -10.47
N LEU A 394 -7.71 -2.97 -11.40
CA LEU A 394 -8.75 -3.97 -11.21
C LEU A 394 -8.25 -4.96 -10.14
N THR A 395 -8.98 -5.09 -9.04
CA THR A 395 -8.68 -6.05 -7.96
C THR A 395 -9.88 -6.96 -7.73
N LEU A 396 -9.70 -8.03 -6.94
CA LEU A 396 -10.78 -8.96 -6.59
C LEU A 396 -12.01 -8.27 -5.99
N ASN A 397 -11.84 -7.12 -5.34
CA ASN A 397 -12.91 -6.44 -4.62
C ASN A 397 -12.96 -4.92 -4.81
N SER A 398 -12.37 -4.36 -5.87
CA SER A 398 -12.47 -2.93 -6.17
C SER A 398 -13.87 -2.56 -6.68
N SER A 399 -14.40 -1.42 -6.24
CA SER A 399 -15.74 -0.95 -6.62
C SER A 399 -15.77 -0.10 -7.89
N ASP A 400 -14.61 0.31 -8.42
CA ASP A 400 -14.49 1.22 -9.56
C ASP A 400 -14.81 0.58 -10.93
N PHE A 401 -15.06 -0.74 -10.92
CA PHE A 401 -15.26 -1.57 -12.12
C PHE A 401 -16.58 -2.32 -12.03
N SER A 402 -17.26 -2.49 -13.16
CA SER A 402 -18.46 -3.32 -13.21
C SER A 402 -18.15 -4.77 -12.82
N ASP A 403 -19.09 -5.44 -12.17
CA ASP A 403 -18.93 -6.84 -11.80
C ASP A 403 -18.80 -7.74 -13.05
N THR A 404 -19.42 -7.34 -14.18
CA THR A 404 -19.26 -8.02 -15.48
C THR A 404 -17.81 -7.96 -15.96
N LEU A 405 -17.21 -6.76 -16.01
CA LEU A 405 -15.82 -6.55 -16.42
C LEU A 405 -14.87 -7.36 -15.54
N ARG A 406 -15.05 -7.26 -14.21
CA ARG A 406 -14.24 -7.99 -13.23
C ARG A 406 -14.34 -9.50 -13.43
N THR A 407 -15.56 -10.01 -13.62
CA THR A 407 -15.80 -11.44 -13.87
C THR A 407 -15.12 -11.92 -15.14
N VAL A 408 -15.26 -11.19 -16.26
CA VAL A 408 -14.65 -11.53 -17.56
C VAL A 408 -13.13 -11.59 -17.47
N VAL A 409 -12.50 -10.56 -16.88
CA VAL A 409 -11.03 -10.47 -16.80
C VAL A 409 -10.45 -11.56 -15.90
N TYR A 410 -10.99 -11.77 -14.70
CA TYR A 410 -10.50 -12.82 -13.82
C TYR A 410 -10.81 -14.23 -14.33
N ASP A 411 -11.91 -14.42 -15.07
CA ASP A 411 -12.22 -15.72 -15.67
C ASP A 411 -11.14 -16.09 -16.67
N TYR A 412 -10.77 -15.15 -17.54
CA TYR A 412 -9.72 -15.35 -18.53
C TYR A 412 -8.36 -15.67 -17.89
N ILE A 413 -7.93 -14.89 -16.90
CA ILE A 413 -6.62 -15.06 -16.24
C ILE A 413 -6.56 -16.39 -15.48
N LEU A 414 -7.64 -16.76 -14.80
CA LEU A 414 -7.70 -18.01 -14.04
C LEU A 414 -7.93 -19.23 -14.93
N GLY A 415 -7.94 -19.10 -16.25
CA GLY A 415 -8.00 -20.24 -17.18
C GLY A 415 -9.41 -20.72 -17.50
N GLY A 416 -10.39 -19.81 -17.43
CA GLY A 416 -11.68 -19.97 -18.08
C GLY A 416 -11.52 -20.21 -19.58
N LYS A 417 -12.50 -20.89 -20.20
CA LYS A 417 -12.49 -21.11 -21.64
C LYS A 417 -12.87 -19.80 -22.32
N ALA A 418 -11.87 -19.00 -22.66
CA ALA A 418 -12.07 -17.84 -23.52
C ALA A 418 -12.81 -18.28 -24.79
N GLY A 419 -13.78 -17.48 -25.21
CA GLY A 419 -14.58 -17.78 -26.40
C GLY A 419 -13.79 -17.71 -27.69
N ALA A 420 -14.51 -17.71 -28.81
CA ALA A 420 -13.90 -17.58 -30.13
C ALA A 420 -13.09 -16.27 -30.24
N LYS A 421 -12.02 -16.33 -31.04
CA LYS A 421 -11.29 -15.16 -31.50
C LYS A 421 -12.19 -14.36 -32.44
N VAL A 422 -12.34 -13.07 -32.19
CA VAL A 422 -13.13 -12.15 -32.99
C VAL A 422 -12.30 -10.95 -33.44
N THR A 423 -12.67 -10.39 -34.60
CA THR A 423 -11.89 -9.34 -35.28
C THR A 423 -12.76 -8.24 -35.89
N ASP A 424 -14.07 -8.44 -35.96
CA ASP A 424 -15.03 -7.54 -36.59
C ASP A 424 -16.41 -7.63 -35.92
N ILE A 425 -17.33 -6.72 -36.25
CA ILE A 425 -18.68 -6.70 -35.66
C ILE A 425 -19.45 -7.99 -35.95
N LYS A 426 -19.25 -8.57 -37.15
CA LYS A 426 -19.94 -9.79 -37.55
C LYS A 426 -19.56 -10.97 -36.66
N SER A 427 -18.26 -11.20 -36.48
CA SER A 427 -17.72 -12.27 -35.62
C SER A 427 -18.06 -12.04 -34.15
N ILE A 428 -18.12 -10.78 -33.69
CA ILE A 428 -18.63 -10.44 -32.34
C ILE A 428 -20.08 -10.90 -32.19
N VAL A 429 -20.98 -10.48 -33.08
CA VAL A 429 -22.40 -10.85 -33.03
C VAL A 429 -22.58 -12.37 -33.16
N GLU A 430 -21.90 -13.02 -34.11
CA GLU A 430 -22.02 -14.46 -34.35
C GLU A 430 -21.55 -15.32 -33.17
N ASN A 431 -20.58 -14.85 -32.37
CA ASN A 431 -20.00 -15.64 -31.28
C ASN A 431 -20.46 -15.20 -29.89
N LEU A 432 -20.87 -13.95 -29.71
CA LEU A 432 -21.19 -13.34 -28.42
C LEU A 432 -22.66 -12.92 -28.30
N ASP A 433 -23.49 -13.10 -29.33
CA ASP A 433 -24.95 -13.01 -29.16
C ASP A 433 -25.45 -14.19 -28.31
N ARG A 434 -25.81 -13.88 -27.06
CA ARG A 434 -26.31 -14.82 -26.05
C ARG A 434 -27.82 -15.09 -26.15
N LYS A 435 -28.45 -14.85 -27.32
CA LYS A 435 -29.88 -15.09 -27.58
C LYS A 435 -30.20 -16.54 -27.99
N ALA A 436 -29.25 -17.32 -28.53
CA ALA A 436 -29.48 -18.66 -29.07
C ALA A 436 -28.81 -19.79 -28.25
N THR A 437 -29.25 -21.04 -28.43
CA THR A 437 -28.73 -22.25 -27.76
C THR A 437 -27.40 -22.78 -28.33
N GLY A 438 -26.77 -22.07 -29.29
CA GLY A 438 -25.62 -22.56 -30.07
C GLY A 438 -24.30 -21.80 -29.90
N THR A 439 -24.30 -20.68 -29.17
CA THR A 439 -23.09 -19.92 -28.77
C THR A 439 -22.89 -20.08 -27.26
N ASP A 440 -21.72 -20.56 -26.84
CA ASP A 440 -21.42 -20.88 -25.43
C ASP A 440 -20.69 -19.75 -24.70
N ASN A 441 -20.25 -18.71 -25.41
CA ASN A 441 -19.23 -17.79 -24.93
C ASN A 441 -19.83 -16.48 -24.42
N PHE A 442 -19.51 -16.10 -23.18
CA PHE A 442 -19.89 -14.80 -22.62
C PHE A 442 -18.99 -13.66 -23.12
N TYR A 443 -17.72 -13.98 -23.38
CA TYR A 443 -16.70 -13.09 -23.93
C TYR A 443 -15.81 -13.88 -24.91
N GLY A 444 -15.12 -13.16 -25.79
CA GLY A 444 -14.14 -13.71 -26.73
C GLY A 444 -12.76 -13.09 -26.55
N THR A 445 -11.80 -13.58 -27.32
CA THR A 445 -10.50 -12.93 -27.46
C THR A 445 -10.50 -12.02 -28.67
N PHE A 446 -9.81 -10.89 -28.59
CA PHE A 446 -9.73 -9.92 -29.67
C PHE A 446 -8.36 -9.92 -30.34
N GLY A 447 -8.33 -9.88 -31.67
CA GLY A 447 -7.07 -9.82 -32.42
C GLY A 447 -6.21 -11.07 -32.20
N ASP A 448 -4.94 -10.92 -31.88
CA ASP A 448 -4.01 -12.03 -31.58
C ASP A 448 -4.35 -12.81 -30.30
N GLY A 449 -5.28 -12.30 -29.48
CA GLY A 449 -5.70 -12.92 -28.22
C GLY A 449 -4.70 -12.76 -27.08
N ASN A 450 -3.73 -11.84 -27.19
CA ASN A 450 -2.70 -11.61 -26.20
C ASN A 450 -3.18 -10.67 -25.07
N GLY A 451 -4.02 -11.17 -24.16
CA GLY A 451 -4.57 -10.37 -23.06
C GLY A 451 -5.67 -9.39 -23.46
N LYS A 452 -6.14 -9.44 -24.71
CA LYS A 452 -7.25 -8.62 -25.21
C LYS A 452 -8.55 -9.42 -25.26
N LEU A 453 -9.56 -8.91 -24.57
CA LEU A 453 -10.87 -9.51 -24.41
C LEU A 453 -11.94 -8.63 -25.03
N VAL A 454 -13.04 -9.26 -25.42
CA VAL A 454 -14.22 -8.57 -25.90
C VAL A 454 -15.48 -9.19 -25.34
N TYR A 455 -16.34 -8.35 -24.78
CA TYR A 455 -17.66 -8.72 -24.32
C TYR A 455 -18.65 -7.62 -24.67
N VAL A 456 -19.93 -7.91 -24.51
CA VAL A 456 -21.00 -6.96 -24.79
C VAL A 456 -21.84 -6.76 -23.54
N ASP A 457 -22.11 -5.50 -23.21
CA ASP A 457 -22.91 -5.08 -22.06
C ASP A 457 -23.92 -3.99 -22.47
N THR A 458 -24.65 -3.43 -21.52
CA THR A 458 -25.76 -2.50 -21.74
C THR A 458 -25.41 -1.24 -22.53
N ASP A 459 -24.14 -0.85 -22.56
CA ASP A 459 -23.60 0.33 -23.22
C ASP A 459 -22.84 0.04 -24.51
N GLY A 460 -22.72 -1.23 -24.91
CA GLY A 460 -22.21 -1.63 -26.22
C GLY A 460 -21.14 -2.72 -26.17
N ILE A 461 -20.20 -2.67 -27.12
CA ILE A 461 -19.07 -3.59 -27.21
C ILE A 461 -17.92 -3.05 -26.37
N HIS A 462 -17.40 -3.85 -25.46
CA HIS A 462 -16.25 -3.53 -24.63
C HIS A 462 -15.05 -4.32 -25.11
N LEU A 463 -14.01 -3.63 -25.58
CA LEU A 463 -12.69 -4.19 -25.84
C LEU A 463 -11.79 -3.85 -24.67
N VAL A 464 -11.25 -4.85 -23.99
CA VAL A 464 -10.43 -4.68 -22.80
C VAL A 464 -9.06 -5.28 -23.04
N SER A 465 -8.01 -4.54 -22.71
CA SER A 465 -6.62 -5.02 -22.70
C SER A 465 -6.16 -5.16 -21.25
N ILE A 466 -5.62 -6.32 -20.91
CA ILE A 466 -4.83 -6.50 -19.69
C ILE A 466 -3.43 -5.97 -19.99
N ASP A 467 -3.13 -4.78 -19.50
CA ASP A 467 -1.87 -4.11 -19.77
C ASP A 467 -0.74 -4.85 -19.07
N GLY A 468 0.30 -5.23 -19.81
CA GLY A 468 1.41 -6.04 -19.32
C GLY A 468 1.11 -7.55 -19.24
N TYR A 469 0.08 -8.06 -19.93
CA TYR A 469 -0.34 -9.47 -19.87
C TYR A 469 0.78 -10.49 -20.10
N ASP A 470 1.70 -10.25 -21.04
CA ASP A 470 2.84 -11.16 -21.28
C ASP A 470 3.70 -11.32 -20.02
N LEU A 471 3.96 -10.24 -19.29
CA LEU A 471 4.69 -10.25 -18.03
C LEU A 471 3.88 -10.88 -16.90
N LEU A 472 2.55 -10.71 -16.93
CA LEU A 472 1.64 -11.41 -16.02
C LEU A 472 1.54 -12.89 -16.31
N LYS A 473 1.87 -13.38 -17.51
CA LYS A 473 1.83 -14.81 -17.85
C LYS A 473 3.17 -15.49 -17.63
N ASP A 474 4.26 -14.80 -17.97
CA ASP A 474 5.63 -15.28 -17.84
C ASP A 474 6.29 -14.65 -16.59
N HIS A 475 5.61 -14.73 -15.44
CA HIS A 475 5.78 -13.94 -14.20
C HIS A 475 7.21 -13.76 -13.64
N PHE A 476 8.18 -14.51 -14.15
CA PHE A 476 9.60 -14.41 -13.77
C PHE A 476 10.54 -14.73 -14.94
N THR A 477 11.03 -13.71 -15.63
CA THR A 477 12.05 -13.84 -16.68
C THR A 477 13.46 -13.51 -16.19
N VAL A 478 13.61 -12.74 -15.11
CA VAL A 478 14.91 -12.30 -14.57
C VAL A 478 15.37 -13.22 -13.43
N ALA A 479 16.64 -13.66 -13.44
CA ALA A 479 17.24 -14.39 -12.31
C ALA A 479 17.26 -13.49 -11.07
N SER A 480 16.88 -14.02 -9.91
CA SER A 480 16.98 -13.31 -8.62
C SER A 480 18.39 -12.73 -8.49
N LYS A 481 18.51 -11.44 -8.14
CA LYS A 481 19.81 -10.85 -7.81
C LYS A 481 20.45 -11.66 -6.68
N PRO A 482 21.77 -11.94 -6.74
CA PRO A 482 22.52 -12.43 -5.59
C PRO A 482 22.41 -11.45 -4.41
N GLU A 483 22.56 -11.95 -3.19
CA GLU A 483 22.64 -11.16 -1.94
C GLU A 483 23.52 -9.91 -2.15
N ASP A 484 22.93 -8.74 -1.89
CA ASP A 484 23.52 -7.43 -2.18
C ASP A 484 24.75 -7.16 -1.31
N ASN A 485 25.88 -6.87 -1.96
CA ASN A 485 27.14 -6.45 -1.32
C ASN A 485 27.21 -4.92 -1.14
N GLY A 486 26.07 -4.21 -1.14
CA GLY A 486 25.98 -2.77 -0.88
C GLY A 486 26.18 -1.87 -2.11
N ASN A 487 26.47 -2.43 -3.29
CA ASN A 487 26.55 -1.71 -4.56
C ASN A 487 25.23 -1.73 -5.36
N GLY A 488 24.28 -2.60 -5.02
CA GLY A 488 22.98 -2.75 -5.71
C GLY A 488 22.15 -1.48 -5.72
N ASN A 489 22.21 -0.68 -4.65
CA ASN A 489 21.44 0.56 -4.53
C ASN A 489 21.96 1.71 -5.40
N LEU A 490 23.26 1.77 -5.72
CA LEU A 490 23.81 2.94 -6.43
C LEU A 490 23.54 2.91 -7.94
N ALA A 491 23.60 1.71 -8.55
CA ALA A 491 23.23 1.52 -9.96
C ALA A 491 21.76 1.88 -10.20
N GLU A 492 20.88 1.44 -9.30
CA GLU A 492 19.45 1.75 -9.36
C GLU A 492 19.19 3.24 -9.14
N LEU A 493 19.83 3.86 -8.15
CA LEU A 493 19.75 5.31 -7.95
C LEU A 493 20.18 6.09 -9.20
N LYS A 494 21.25 5.67 -9.87
CA LYS A 494 21.68 6.28 -11.13
C LYS A 494 20.59 6.11 -12.20
N ALA A 495 19.99 4.93 -12.33
CA ALA A 495 18.91 4.70 -13.27
C ALA A 495 17.70 5.62 -13.01
N PHE A 496 17.31 5.81 -11.74
CA PHE A 496 16.25 6.77 -11.37
C PHE A 496 16.62 8.22 -11.68
N HIS A 497 17.84 8.62 -11.34
CA HIS A 497 18.35 9.96 -11.64
C HIS A 497 18.31 10.23 -13.14
N ASP A 498 18.82 9.30 -13.95
CA ASP A 498 18.82 9.40 -15.41
C ASP A 498 17.40 9.42 -15.96
N PHE A 499 16.49 8.58 -15.43
CA PHE A 499 15.08 8.57 -15.82
C PHE A 499 14.40 9.92 -15.55
N HIS A 500 14.65 10.55 -14.40
CA HIS A 500 14.01 11.83 -14.05
C HIS A 500 14.53 13.00 -14.88
N ASN A 501 15.74 12.90 -15.45
CA ASN A 501 16.31 13.87 -16.39
C ASN A 501 15.76 13.75 -17.82
N LEU A 502 15.02 12.67 -18.14
CA LEU A 502 14.38 12.50 -19.44
C LEU A 502 13.15 13.41 -19.60
N THR A 503 12.85 13.77 -20.85
CA THR A 503 11.56 14.38 -21.20
C THR A 503 10.42 13.37 -21.06
N ASP A 504 9.18 13.86 -20.93
CA ASP A 504 7.99 13.01 -20.83
C ASP A 504 7.86 11.98 -21.97
N ALA A 505 8.18 12.39 -23.20
CA ALA A 505 8.15 11.51 -24.36
C ALA A 505 9.22 10.41 -24.29
N GLU A 506 10.40 10.73 -23.79
CA GLU A 506 11.50 9.78 -23.57
C GLU A 506 11.15 8.81 -22.43
N LYS A 507 10.58 9.30 -21.31
CA LYS A 507 10.09 8.45 -20.20
C LYS A 507 9.11 7.38 -20.67
N ILE A 508 8.13 7.77 -21.50
CA ILE A 508 7.19 6.82 -22.12
C ILE A 508 7.95 5.83 -23.03
N GLY A 509 8.92 6.30 -23.81
CA GLY A 509 9.70 5.48 -24.73
C GLY A 509 10.54 4.41 -24.02
N VAL A 510 11.28 4.79 -22.97
CA VAL A 510 12.19 3.88 -22.24
C VAL A 510 11.44 2.83 -21.43
N LEU A 511 10.26 3.14 -20.90
CA LEU A 511 9.43 2.16 -20.18
C LEU A 511 8.62 1.25 -21.10
N SER A 512 8.29 1.68 -22.32
CA SER A 512 7.54 0.86 -23.28
C SER A 512 8.40 -0.09 -24.13
N ARG A 513 9.72 0.17 -24.25
CA ARG A 513 10.61 -0.52 -25.20
C ARG A 513 12.04 -0.77 -24.69
N GLY A 514 12.40 -0.37 -23.47
CA GLY A 514 13.81 -0.18 -23.07
C GLY A 514 14.31 -1.04 -21.89
N THR A 515 15.62 -0.95 -21.67
CA THR A 515 16.38 -1.57 -20.56
C THR A 515 15.98 -1.02 -19.19
N MET A 516 15.58 0.26 -19.13
CA MET A 516 15.20 0.94 -17.87
C MET A 516 14.04 0.28 -17.14
N MET A 517 13.14 -0.45 -17.82
CA MET A 517 12.09 -1.24 -17.16
C MET A 517 12.67 -2.33 -16.23
N ASN A 518 13.88 -2.80 -16.50
CA ASN A 518 14.59 -3.77 -15.66
C ASN A 518 15.56 -3.13 -14.68
N ASP A 519 16.03 -1.91 -14.98
CA ASP A 519 16.98 -1.19 -14.12
C ASP A 519 16.28 -0.47 -12.95
N LEU A 520 15.06 0.02 -13.16
CA LEU A 520 14.24 0.67 -12.13
C LEU A 520 13.46 -0.35 -11.29
N ASN A 521 13.43 -0.15 -9.97
CA ASN A 521 12.83 -1.09 -9.01
C ASN A 521 13.24 -2.55 -9.30
N SER A 522 14.51 -2.71 -9.64
CA SER A 522 15.18 -3.97 -10.02
C SER A 522 15.11 -5.04 -8.93
N ASP A 523 14.85 -4.59 -7.70
CA ASP A 523 14.66 -5.37 -6.50
C ASP A 523 13.27 -6.02 -6.39
N VAL A 524 12.34 -5.66 -7.29
CA VAL A 524 11.05 -6.32 -7.47
C VAL A 524 11.22 -7.51 -8.42
N SER A 525 11.16 -8.72 -7.85
CA SER A 525 11.45 -9.97 -8.57
C SER A 525 10.38 -10.38 -9.59
N ASN A 526 9.12 -10.07 -9.35
CA ASN A 526 8.02 -10.37 -10.26
C ASN A 526 7.96 -9.30 -11.37
N ASP A 527 8.03 -9.72 -12.63
CA ASP A 527 8.13 -8.78 -13.77
C ASP A 527 6.84 -7.98 -13.99
N TYR A 528 5.67 -8.58 -13.72
CA TYR A 528 4.40 -7.86 -13.79
C TYR A 528 4.27 -6.84 -12.67
N LEU A 529 4.65 -7.21 -11.44
CA LEU A 529 4.66 -6.26 -10.33
C LEU A 529 5.60 -5.10 -10.62
N ARG A 530 6.80 -5.37 -11.16
CA ARG A 530 7.75 -4.33 -11.57
C ARG A 530 7.17 -3.45 -12.69
N PHE A 531 6.45 -4.04 -13.65
CA PHE A 531 5.70 -3.29 -14.66
C PHE A 531 4.68 -2.33 -14.03
N LEU A 532 3.88 -2.78 -13.05
CA LEU A 532 2.92 -1.92 -12.36
C LEU A 532 3.63 -0.77 -11.62
N VAL A 533 4.70 -1.07 -10.89
CA VAL A 533 5.46 -0.06 -10.16
C VAL A 533 6.07 0.97 -11.10
N ASN A 534 6.82 0.52 -12.12
CA ASN A 534 7.57 1.42 -12.99
C ASN A 534 6.65 2.25 -13.88
N ASN A 535 5.54 1.69 -14.36
CA ASN A 535 4.57 2.48 -15.15
C ASN A 535 3.74 3.44 -14.29
N SER A 536 3.70 3.27 -12.96
CA SER A 536 3.12 4.29 -12.06
C SER A 536 3.89 5.62 -12.12
N LEU A 537 5.17 5.60 -12.54
CA LEU A 537 5.97 6.81 -12.77
C LEU A 537 5.46 7.67 -13.94
N LEU A 538 4.61 7.12 -14.80
CA LEU A 538 4.04 7.83 -15.94
C LEU A 538 2.72 8.53 -15.60
N LYS A 539 2.20 8.34 -14.39
CA LYS A 539 0.97 8.99 -13.94
C LYS A 539 1.09 10.52 -14.05
N GLY A 540 0.05 11.14 -14.61
CA GLY A 540 0.00 12.59 -14.81
C GLY A 540 0.73 13.10 -16.07
N ILE A 541 1.46 12.24 -16.80
CA ILE A 541 2.01 12.59 -18.12
C ILE A 541 0.89 12.51 -19.15
N SER A 542 0.63 13.61 -19.88
CA SER A 542 -0.54 13.74 -20.76
C SER A 542 -0.62 12.66 -21.85
N ASP A 543 0.51 12.29 -22.44
CA ASP A 543 0.61 11.30 -23.52
C ASP A 543 0.92 9.88 -23.01
N SER A 544 0.82 9.63 -21.70
CA SER A 544 1.03 8.30 -21.13
C SER A 544 -0.11 7.35 -21.54
N PRO A 545 0.19 6.08 -21.89
CA PRO A 545 -0.84 5.06 -22.05
C PRO A 545 -1.42 4.59 -20.69
N TYR A 546 -0.79 4.92 -19.56
CA TYR A 546 -1.16 4.47 -18.21
C TYR A 546 -1.43 5.65 -17.27
N ASP A 547 -2.39 5.52 -16.36
CA ASP A 547 -2.79 6.60 -15.43
C ASP A 547 -2.92 6.14 -13.95
N PHE A 548 -2.61 4.88 -13.67
CA PHE A 548 -2.68 4.32 -12.32
C PHE A 548 -1.43 4.65 -11.49
N ASP A 549 -1.55 4.54 -10.16
CA ASP A 549 -0.42 4.58 -9.23
C ASP A 549 -0.60 3.52 -8.16
N ILE A 550 0.18 2.46 -8.25
CA ILE A 550 0.08 1.31 -7.35
C ILE A 550 0.41 1.67 -5.91
N MET A 551 1.34 2.60 -5.67
CA MET A 551 1.71 2.97 -4.31
C MET A 551 0.63 3.83 -3.64
N SER A 552 -0.13 4.62 -4.41
CA SER A 552 -1.34 5.24 -3.90
C SER A 552 -2.36 4.20 -3.44
N GLU A 553 -2.55 3.12 -4.19
CA GLU A 553 -3.46 2.03 -3.80
C GLU A 553 -2.97 1.24 -2.59
N VAL A 554 -1.67 0.94 -2.50
CA VAL A 554 -1.05 0.31 -1.32
C VAL A 554 -1.24 1.19 -0.09
N LYS A 555 -1.03 2.51 -0.21
CA LYS A 555 -1.26 3.47 0.88
C LYS A 555 -2.72 3.50 1.28
N ASP A 556 -3.65 3.50 0.32
CA ASP A 556 -5.09 3.45 0.60
C ASP A 556 -5.50 2.15 1.30
N TRP A 557 -4.93 1.02 0.89
CA TRP A 557 -5.15 -0.28 1.49
C TRP A 557 -4.60 -0.39 2.92
N ALA A 558 -3.45 0.22 3.20
CA ALA A 558 -2.82 0.21 4.53
C ALA A 558 -3.35 1.30 5.48
N LYS A 559 -4.19 2.24 5.01
CA LYS A 559 -4.73 3.33 5.84
C LYS A 559 -5.68 2.83 6.92
N ILE A 560 -5.64 3.47 8.08
CA ILE A 560 -6.53 3.19 9.22
C ILE A 560 -8.00 3.50 8.87
N SER A 561 -8.26 4.55 8.07
CA SER A 561 -9.61 5.04 7.75
C SER A 561 -10.32 4.27 6.63
N SER A 562 -9.64 3.40 5.89
CA SER A 562 -10.28 2.51 4.89
C SER A 562 -10.95 1.30 5.53
N SER A 563 -10.86 1.17 6.86
CA SER A 563 -11.63 0.23 7.67
C SER A 563 -13.11 0.60 7.73
N THR A 564 -13.81 0.40 6.60
CA THR A 564 -15.13 -0.23 6.71
C THR A 564 -14.93 -1.57 7.43
N ASP A 565 -15.93 -2.08 8.14
CA ASP A 565 -15.88 -3.28 9.02
C ASP A 565 -15.35 -4.60 8.37
N SER A 566 -14.83 -4.54 7.15
CA SER A 566 -14.39 -5.67 6.32
C SER A 566 -12.89 -5.70 5.96
N GLU A 567 -12.08 -4.68 6.28
CA GLU A 567 -10.63 -4.69 5.99
C GLU A 567 -9.81 -4.29 7.23
N THR A 568 -9.43 -5.30 8.02
CA THR A 568 -8.61 -5.19 9.24
C THR A 568 -7.11 -5.36 8.96
N TYR A 569 -6.70 -5.42 7.70
CA TYR A 569 -5.31 -5.70 7.32
C TYR A 569 -4.32 -4.70 7.92
N TRP A 570 -4.64 -3.41 7.90
CA TRP A 570 -3.78 -2.38 8.50
C TRP A 570 -3.45 -2.66 9.97
N ILE A 571 -4.32 -3.39 10.69
CA ILE A 571 -4.15 -3.71 12.11
C ILE A 571 -3.00 -4.71 12.31
N SER A 572 -2.82 -5.69 11.41
CA SER A 572 -1.71 -6.65 11.47
C SER A 572 -0.53 -6.29 10.58
N ALA A 573 -0.69 -5.47 9.54
CA ALA A 573 0.37 -5.22 8.55
C ALA A 573 1.65 -4.62 9.15
N VAL A 574 1.50 -3.66 10.06
CA VAL A 574 2.63 -3.09 10.81
C VAL A 574 3.28 -4.16 11.69
N PHE A 575 2.48 -4.96 12.38
CA PHE A 575 2.96 -6.07 13.20
C PHE A 575 3.73 -7.11 12.36
N ASP A 576 3.19 -7.48 11.19
CA ASP A 576 3.78 -8.43 10.25
C ASP A 576 5.12 -7.92 9.71
N TYR A 577 5.21 -6.62 9.40
CA TYR A 577 6.45 -5.98 9.00
C TYR A 577 7.52 -6.10 10.09
N PHE A 578 7.22 -5.68 11.33
CA PHE A 578 8.20 -5.76 12.42
C PHE A 578 8.52 -7.21 12.82
N ARG A 579 7.60 -8.17 12.64
CA ARG A 579 7.90 -9.60 12.82
C ARG A 579 8.90 -10.09 11.77
N GLN A 580 8.78 -9.63 10.53
CA GLN A 580 9.69 -10.00 9.45
C GLN A 580 11.11 -9.47 9.72
N ILE A 581 11.24 -8.17 9.99
CA ILE A 581 12.54 -7.50 10.06
C ILE A 581 13.24 -7.60 11.42
N THR A 582 12.71 -8.35 12.38
CA THR A 582 13.31 -8.52 13.71
C THR A 582 13.74 -9.96 13.99
N THR A 583 14.60 -10.14 14.98
CA THR A 583 15.01 -11.45 15.52
C THR A 583 13.88 -12.21 16.22
N LYS A 584 12.67 -11.67 16.29
CA LYS A 584 11.48 -12.29 16.89
C LYS A 584 10.61 -12.94 15.81
N GLU A 585 10.88 -14.21 15.54
CA GLU A 585 10.34 -14.90 14.35
C GLU A 585 8.84 -15.23 14.44
N ASP A 586 8.33 -15.40 15.65
CA ASP A 586 6.95 -15.80 15.91
C ASP A 586 6.14 -14.70 16.62
N ASN A 587 4.81 -14.82 16.53
CA ASN A 587 3.89 -13.83 17.10
C ASN A 587 4.07 -13.69 18.62
N LYS A 588 4.35 -14.79 19.34
CA LYS A 588 4.48 -14.76 20.79
C LYS A 588 5.74 -14.03 21.20
N SER A 589 6.90 -14.35 20.61
CA SER A 589 8.16 -13.68 20.94
C SER A 589 8.15 -12.18 20.65
N LEU A 590 7.49 -11.75 19.56
CA LEU A 590 7.33 -10.32 19.27
C LEU A 590 6.35 -9.64 20.24
N VAL A 591 5.20 -10.26 20.54
CA VAL A 591 4.27 -9.71 21.54
C VAL A 591 4.93 -9.59 22.91
N SER A 592 5.62 -10.64 23.38
CA SER A 592 6.31 -10.64 24.67
C SER A 592 7.45 -9.61 24.76
N GLN A 593 8.01 -9.17 23.63
CA GLN A 593 8.98 -8.07 23.59
C GLN A 593 8.35 -6.76 24.08
N PHE A 594 7.10 -6.48 23.70
CA PHE A 594 6.45 -5.19 23.95
C PHE A 594 5.40 -5.24 25.05
N ILE A 595 4.84 -6.43 25.33
CA ILE A 595 3.75 -6.66 26.27
C ILE A 595 4.11 -7.82 27.19
N LYS A 596 4.07 -7.58 28.50
CA LYS A 596 4.18 -8.61 29.53
C LYS A 596 2.80 -8.92 30.09
N PHE A 597 2.38 -10.17 29.97
CA PHE A 597 1.15 -10.67 30.58
C PHE A 597 1.47 -11.30 31.93
N GLY A 598 0.84 -10.78 32.99
CA GLY A 598 1.08 -11.28 34.36
C GLY A 598 2.43 -10.87 34.95
N VAL A 599 2.74 -11.38 36.14
CA VAL A 599 3.94 -11.09 36.93
C VAL A 599 4.46 -12.35 37.63
N GLU A 600 5.77 -12.41 37.92
CA GLU A 600 6.42 -13.58 38.54
C GLU A 600 5.97 -13.84 39.99
N ASN A 601 5.62 -12.80 40.74
CA ASN A 601 5.19 -12.89 42.14
C ASN A 601 3.82 -12.20 42.33
N PRO A 602 2.72 -12.80 41.85
CA PRO A 602 1.42 -12.14 41.87
C PRO A 602 0.85 -12.09 43.29
N SER A 603 0.34 -10.93 43.68
CA SER A 603 -0.47 -10.80 44.90
C SER A 603 -1.83 -11.51 44.80
N ASN A 604 -2.28 -11.82 43.58
CA ASN A 604 -3.49 -12.59 43.29
C ASN A 604 -3.21 -13.60 42.17
N THR A 605 -3.07 -14.88 42.54
CA THR A 605 -2.73 -15.97 41.62
C THR A 605 -3.80 -16.21 40.55
N ASP A 606 -5.08 -16.18 40.92
CA ASP A 606 -6.19 -16.42 39.97
C ASP A 606 -6.25 -15.34 38.91
N ALA A 607 -6.08 -14.09 39.34
CA ALA A 607 -5.98 -12.96 38.44
C ALA A 607 -4.75 -13.13 37.52
N ASN A 608 -3.58 -13.50 38.04
CA ASN A 608 -2.40 -13.73 37.21
C ASN A 608 -2.62 -14.81 36.14
N ASN A 609 -3.31 -15.90 36.50
CA ASN A 609 -3.67 -16.96 35.56
C ASN A 609 -4.59 -16.46 34.43
N ILE A 610 -5.52 -15.55 34.72
CA ILE A 610 -6.37 -14.91 33.69
C ILE A 610 -5.52 -14.07 32.72
N SER A 611 -4.53 -13.31 33.23
CA SER A 611 -3.61 -12.54 32.38
C SER A 611 -2.80 -13.43 31.46
N LEU A 612 -2.22 -14.51 31.98
CA LEU A 612 -1.45 -15.46 31.18
C LEU A 612 -2.31 -16.15 30.12
N ALA A 613 -3.54 -16.56 30.47
CA ALA A 613 -4.47 -17.13 29.50
C ALA A 613 -4.88 -16.15 28.38
N MET A 614 -4.86 -14.84 28.67
CA MET A 614 -5.15 -13.80 27.68
C MET A 614 -4.02 -13.65 26.66
N GLU A 615 -2.76 -13.89 27.03
CA GLU A 615 -1.64 -13.89 26.09
C GLU A 615 -1.91 -14.89 24.95
N ASP A 616 -2.17 -16.16 25.30
CA ASP A 616 -2.45 -17.21 24.30
C ASP A 616 -3.70 -16.89 23.46
N TRP A 617 -4.69 -16.23 24.05
CA TRP A 617 -5.86 -15.75 23.31
C TRP A 617 -5.50 -14.65 22.30
N VAL A 618 -4.68 -13.66 22.70
CA VAL A 618 -4.21 -12.59 21.82
C VAL A 618 -3.40 -13.18 20.67
N ILE A 619 -2.46 -14.09 20.95
CA ILE A 619 -1.64 -14.72 19.91
C ILE A 619 -2.51 -15.42 18.87
N ARG A 620 -3.44 -16.29 19.29
CA ARG A 620 -4.37 -16.97 18.38
C ARG A 620 -5.23 -16.00 17.56
N LYS A 621 -5.58 -14.85 18.13
CA LYS A 621 -6.37 -13.83 17.45
C LYS A 621 -5.58 -13.03 16.43
N ILE A 622 -4.31 -12.72 16.71
CA ILE A 622 -3.39 -12.15 15.72
C ILE A 622 -3.25 -13.11 14.53
N GLU A 623 -3.02 -14.40 14.80
CA GLU A 623 -2.97 -15.44 13.76
C GLU A 623 -4.26 -15.52 12.93
N THR A 624 -5.42 -15.42 13.60
CA THR A 624 -6.73 -15.41 12.92
C THR A 624 -6.85 -14.22 11.98
N VAL A 625 -6.47 -13.01 12.42
CA VAL A 625 -6.51 -11.80 11.56
C VAL A 625 -5.53 -11.91 10.40
N GLN A 626 -4.32 -12.44 10.65
CA GLN A 626 -3.31 -12.69 9.62
C GLN A 626 -3.81 -13.67 8.54
N THR A 627 -4.59 -14.68 8.91
CA THR A 627 -5.23 -15.56 7.92
C THR A 627 -6.42 -14.87 7.23
N SER A 628 -7.24 -14.15 8.00
CA SER A 628 -8.48 -13.53 7.51
C SER A 628 -8.23 -12.51 6.39
N TYR A 629 -7.18 -11.68 6.50
CA TYR A 629 -6.92 -10.67 5.48
C TYR A 629 -6.58 -11.27 4.11
N ARG A 630 -5.94 -12.44 4.09
CA ARG A 630 -5.58 -13.15 2.86
C ARG A 630 -6.81 -13.72 2.16
N ILE A 631 -7.78 -14.16 2.95
CA ILE A 631 -9.00 -14.83 2.48
C ILE A 631 -10.13 -13.82 2.18
N ALA A 632 -10.15 -12.67 2.85
CA ALA A 632 -11.26 -11.71 2.73
C ALA A 632 -11.52 -11.22 1.29
N PRO A 633 -10.51 -10.85 0.47
CA PRO A 633 -10.75 -10.48 -0.93
C PRO A 633 -11.32 -11.63 -1.75
N ILE A 634 -10.87 -12.87 -1.51
CA ILE A 634 -11.36 -14.08 -2.15
C ILE A 634 -12.85 -14.28 -1.85
N VAL A 635 -13.23 -14.23 -0.56
CA VAL A 635 -14.62 -14.39 -0.13
C VAL A 635 -15.50 -13.30 -0.75
N LYS A 636 -15.05 -12.03 -0.70
CA LYS A 636 -15.79 -10.91 -1.31
C LYS A 636 -15.98 -11.10 -2.82
N PHE A 637 -14.96 -11.59 -3.52
CA PHE A 637 -15.07 -11.88 -4.95
C PHE A 637 -16.05 -13.02 -5.21
N THR A 638 -15.99 -14.12 -4.46
CA THR A 638 -16.94 -15.23 -4.61
C THR A 638 -18.38 -14.77 -4.33
N ASP A 639 -18.61 -13.98 -3.29
CA ASP A 639 -19.93 -13.42 -2.97
C ASP A 639 -20.41 -12.47 -4.07
N MET A 640 -19.53 -11.59 -4.56
CA MET A 640 -19.80 -10.72 -5.70
C MET A 640 -20.19 -11.54 -6.93
N PHE A 641 -19.42 -12.55 -7.31
CA PHE A 641 -19.69 -13.39 -8.47
C PHE A 641 -21.04 -14.11 -8.38
N VAL A 642 -21.35 -14.67 -7.20
CA VAL A 642 -22.66 -15.28 -6.94
C VAL A 642 -23.80 -14.26 -7.06
N ASN A 643 -23.63 -13.06 -6.51
CA ASN A 643 -24.65 -12.00 -6.56
C ASN A 643 -24.79 -11.39 -7.96
N TRP A 644 -23.70 -11.25 -8.69
CA TRP A 644 -23.68 -10.87 -10.10
C TRP A 644 -24.50 -11.88 -10.91
N GLY A 645 -24.22 -13.18 -10.78
CA GLY A 645 -24.97 -14.23 -11.48
C GLY A 645 -26.47 -14.20 -11.16
N LYS A 646 -26.84 -13.97 -9.90
CA LYS A 646 -28.25 -13.77 -9.50
C LYS A 646 -28.87 -12.52 -10.15
N THR A 647 -28.15 -11.41 -10.15
CA THR A 647 -28.63 -10.13 -10.72
C THR A 647 -28.87 -10.26 -12.22
N ILE A 648 -27.93 -10.85 -12.95
CA ILE A 648 -28.07 -11.13 -14.38
C ILE A 648 -29.25 -12.08 -14.64
N THR A 649 -29.41 -13.13 -13.83
CA THR A 649 -30.55 -14.08 -13.97
C THR A 649 -31.90 -13.43 -13.62
N ALA A 650 -31.94 -12.50 -12.67
CA ALA A 650 -33.17 -11.81 -12.28
C ALA A 650 -33.66 -10.84 -13.39
N ASN A 651 -32.75 -10.31 -14.20
CA ASN A 651 -33.05 -9.43 -15.34
C ASN A 651 -33.56 -10.17 -16.59
N THR A 652 -33.92 -11.46 -16.48
CA THR A 652 -34.36 -12.31 -17.59
C THR A 652 -35.74 -11.98 -18.17
N ALA A 653 -36.40 -10.90 -17.74
CA ALA A 653 -37.69 -10.47 -18.30
C ALA A 653 -37.66 -10.27 -19.83
N THR A 654 -36.48 -10.01 -20.39
CA THR A 654 -36.22 -9.84 -21.83
C THR A 654 -35.55 -11.06 -22.49
N GLY A 655 -35.18 -12.08 -21.70
CA GLY A 655 -34.62 -13.34 -22.18
C GLY A 655 -33.13 -13.31 -22.53
N TYR A 656 -32.38 -12.30 -22.05
CA TYR A 656 -30.94 -12.13 -22.29
C TYR A 656 -30.21 -11.60 -21.04
N PRO A 657 -28.96 -12.06 -20.76
CA PRO A 657 -28.25 -13.14 -21.43
C PRO A 657 -28.80 -14.52 -21.01
N LYS A 658 -28.85 -15.49 -21.94
CA LYS A 658 -29.32 -16.85 -21.64
C LYS A 658 -28.29 -17.74 -20.94
N LYS A 659 -27.02 -17.33 -20.91
CA LYS A 659 -25.90 -18.07 -20.29
C LYS A 659 -25.03 -17.12 -19.46
N LEU A 660 -24.52 -17.65 -18.34
CA LEU A 660 -23.59 -16.98 -17.43
C LEU A 660 -22.20 -17.59 -17.57
N ILE A 661 -21.19 -16.85 -17.14
CA ILE A 661 -19.85 -17.41 -16.89
C ILE A 661 -19.99 -18.45 -15.77
N THR A 662 -19.40 -19.62 -16.00
CA THR A 662 -19.24 -20.65 -14.98
C THR A 662 -17.76 -20.99 -14.89
N ASN A 663 -17.15 -20.75 -13.74
CA ASN A 663 -15.76 -21.08 -13.48
C ASN A 663 -15.68 -21.82 -12.14
N ASP A 664 -15.20 -23.05 -12.17
CA ASP A 664 -15.00 -23.88 -10.98
C ASP A 664 -13.93 -23.29 -10.04
N LYS A 665 -13.03 -22.49 -10.59
CA LYS A 665 -12.04 -21.74 -9.81
C LYS A 665 -12.62 -20.58 -9.03
N PHE A 666 -13.86 -20.13 -9.26
CA PHE A 666 -14.44 -18.98 -8.55
C PHE A 666 -15.06 -19.35 -7.18
N THR A 667 -14.68 -20.51 -6.66
CA THR A 667 -14.99 -20.94 -5.29
C THR A 667 -13.87 -20.51 -4.35
N GLY A 668 -14.18 -20.32 -3.05
CA GLY A 668 -13.20 -19.81 -2.08
C GLY A 668 -11.91 -20.65 -2.03
N ASP A 669 -12.04 -21.98 -1.95
CA ASP A 669 -10.91 -22.90 -1.87
C ASP A 669 -10.09 -22.90 -3.17
N ALA A 670 -10.75 -22.97 -4.33
CA ALA A 670 -10.06 -23.01 -5.62
C ALA A 670 -9.37 -21.68 -5.97
N LEU A 671 -9.95 -20.54 -5.60
CA LEU A 671 -9.28 -19.23 -5.71
C LEU A 671 -8.05 -19.16 -4.82
N GLN A 672 -8.15 -19.65 -3.58
CA GLN A 672 -7.03 -19.65 -2.65
C GLN A 672 -5.84 -20.46 -3.17
N GLU A 673 -6.09 -21.53 -3.91
CA GLU A 673 -5.06 -22.34 -4.57
C GLU A 673 -4.52 -21.68 -5.85
N ALA A 674 -5.39 -21.07 -6.67
CA ALA A 674 -5.01 -20.55 -7.98
C ALA A 674 -4.28 -19.19 -7.93
N LEU A 675 -4.67 -18.29 -7.01
CA LEU A 675 -4.09 -16.94 -6.97
C LEU A 675 -2.56 -16.93 -6.72
N PRO A 676 -2.01 -17.72 -5.77
CA PRO A 676 -0.56 -17.77 -5.56
C PRO A 676 0.25 -18.29 -6.76
N GLU A 677 -0.37 -19.00 -7.72
CA GLU A 677 0.33 -19.44 -8.92
C GLU A 677 0.67 -18.26 -9.85
N ILE A 678 -0.20 -17.24 -9.87
CA ILE A 678 -0.13 -16.10 -10.79
C ILE A 678 0.44 -14.86 -10.10
N TRP A 679 -0.02 -14.53 -8.87
CA TRP A 679 0.37 -13.32 -8.12
C TRP A 679 1.43 -13.57 -7.04
N LYS A 680 2.33 -14.54 -7.24
CA LYS A 680 3.50 -14.74 -6.36
C LYS A 680 4.59 -13.69 -6.62
N THR A 681 5.25 -13.24 -5.56
CA THR A 681 6.32 -12.23 -5.66
C THR A 681 7.72 -12.83 -5.74
N THR A 682 7.90 -14.12 -5.40
CA THR A 682 9.20 -14.80 -5.41
C THR A 682 9.17 -16.13 -6.19
N LYS A 683 10.33 -16.54 -6.73
CA LYS A 683 10.50 -17.78 -7.51
C LYS A 683 10.37 -19.05 -6.67
N ASP A 684 10.93 -19.05 -5.46
CA ASP A 684 11.17 -20.27 -4.69
C ASP A 684 10.02 -20.69 -3.76
N GLY A 685 8.90 -19.96 -3.75
CA GLY A 685 7.70 -20.37 -3.03
C GLY A 685 7.87 -20.56 -1.51
N THR A 686 8.99 -20.11 -0.92
CA THR A 686 9.31 -20.21 0.52
C THR A 686 8.54 -19.18 1.36
N ARG A 687 7.22 -19.11 1.14
CA ARG A 687 6.27 -18.74 2.18
C ARG A 687 5.15 -19.77 2.10
N SER A 688 5.38 -20.92 2.74
CA SER A 688 4.39 -22.00 2.75
C SER A 688 3.10 -21.48 3.37
N ILE A 689 2.05 -21.54 2.56
CA ILE A 689 0.68 -21.33 2.97
C ILE A 689 0.33 -22.60 3.75
N ASN A 690 0.18 -22.52 5.08
CA ASN A 690 -0.42 -23.64 5.79
C ASN A 690 -1.94 -23.65 5.47
N PRO A 691 -2.45 -24.60 4.67
CA PRO A 691 -3.84 -24.60 4.21
C PRO A 691 -4.84 -24.91 5.34
N GLU A 692 -4.36 -25.38 6.49
CA GLU A 692 -5.22 -25.90 7.57
C GLU A 692 -6.02 -24.84 8.35
N THR A 693 -5.82 -23.54 8.11
CA THR A 693 -6.56 -22.48 8.83
C THR A 693 -7.84 -22.00 8.13
N ALA A 694 -8.13 -22.44 6.91
CA ALA A 694 -9.38 -22.09 6.21
C ALA A 694 -10.63 -22.78 6.82
N PHE A 695 -10.46 -23.90 7.53
CA PHE A 695 -11.59 -24.68 8.07
C PHE A 695 -12.39 -23.98 9.17
N TYR A 696 -11.87 -22.89 9.76
CA TYR A 696 -12.53 -22.20 10.87
C TYR A 696 -13.49 -21.08 10.46
N TYR A 697 -13.47 -20.59 9.21
CA TYR A 697 -14.37 -19.52 8.78
C TYR A 697 -15.77 -20.00 8.37
N ASN A 698 -15.91 -21.25 7.94
CA ASN A 698 -17.22 -21.85 7.65
C ASN A 698 -17.94 -22.41 8.88
N TYR A 699 -17.29 -22.53 10.04
CA TYR A 699 -17.93 -23.09 11.25
C TYR A 699 -18.66 -22.05 12.11
N ASN A 700 -18.28 -20.77 12.06
CA ASN A 700 -18.87 -19.73 12.94
C ASN A 700 -20.11 -19.02 12.39
N ASN A 701 -20.46 -19.18 11.11
CA ASN A 701 -21.75 -18.73 10.59
C ASN A 701 -22.90 -19.73 10.82
N ALA A 702 -22.60 -20.92 11.37
CA ALA A 702 -23.60 -21.94 11.69
C ALA A 702 -24.02 -22.00 13.18
N TYR A 703 -23.32 -21.32 14.11
CA TYR A 703 -23.68 -21.31 15.54
C TYR A 703 -23.97 -19.91 16.07
N LYS A 704 -25.02 -19.29 15.53
CA LYS A 704 -25.88 -18.39 16.33
C LYS A 704 -26.70 -19.25 17.29
N GLY A 705 -26.14 -19.53 18.47
CA GLY A 705 -26.87 -20.18 19.56
C GLY A 705 -25.99 -21.07 20.43
N GLY A 706 -25.40 -20.50 21.47
CA GLY A 706 -24.63 -21.26 22.46
C GLY A 706 -24.13 -20.34 23.56
N VAL A 707 -24.92 -20.26 24.63
CA VAL A 707 -24.72 -19.46 25.85
C VAL A 707 -23.45 -19.92 26.59
N LEU A 708 -22.66 -18.95 27.06
CA LEU A 708 -21.95 -19.02 28.34
C LEU A 708 -22.31 -17.78 29.15
#